data_AF-A0AAV3AF03-F1
#
_entry.id   AF-A0AAV3AF03-F1
#
_cell.length_a   1.000
_cell.length_b   1.000
_cell.length_c   1.000
_cell.angle_alpha   90.00
_cell.angle_beta   90.00
_cell.angle_gamma   90.00
#
_symmetry.space_group_name_H-M   'P 1'
#
loop_
_entity.id
_entity.type
_entity.pdbx_description
1 polymer ?
#
loop_
_entity_poly.entity_id
_entity_poly.type
_entity_poly.pdbx_seq_one_letter_code
_entity_poly.pdbx_strand_id
1 'polypeptide(L)'
;MGVALTRAAQWTSAGSGTGKLEITPLNEALLNDIIKYVEPFSSKHPEEADFVFREPLQWKTNLELSAFGSGYDISKTEVKSEDKDKDGIPLLHLSSSTVKIRNFKQLSRFLQLAREKKLKEAQACLEANRDPIAKILGAGFATVEGEDLSMLRLLDKMRQNEDEEAEIKMKIFLLLQQLDMQLLNSSLKHISQEVRVTPAAVKNEIDLIQRFCKNEEKSVLKSIEYTSDYEFSNGCHTPPWRQVHGEICYLMVKPHDTDPFCVTCSTAGAFVNGGKIKDKDEIIYERQSEIYKDLISLLKAKSPRFAENISKQDFSLFEAPTVTEKTEHVDVVETEESSQNHWPNEYPEKKAPEKTRHTLVKSKTNKTKLEPSLKWKNLPLNGHQEIISKTKNCREEKSLDKKDQKAAKPTSSESKKRSNPLTSSLRRHSALKSKTPGTKSEDFSESSTESEEDEEQPERRTQEGSTDLPAEYWQIQKLVKYLKIGSLKILKEISHNSQIRSAIADYGGLQIMVNILDCQDKDLKCLAAETIANVAKFRRARRTVRQHGGIKRLVGLLDCVPMRSSNLTPEQEKDIEVARCGALALWSCSKSTRNKEAIRKAGGIPLLARLLKSPHSNMLIPVVGTLQECASEPSYRLAIKTEKMIEDLVKNLNSENQELQMHCASAIFKCAEDEETRDLVRQYGGLQPLALLLNKFDNKELLAAVTGAIWKCSISRDNVTKFQEFKVIETLVTLLTDQPEEVLINVVGALGECAQEPANRAIIRKCGGINPLVNLLTSTNKTLLVNVTKAVGACASEPDNMTVIDRLDGVRLLWSLLKNPHPDVQASAAWAICPCIENAKDGDENEDAGEMVRSFVGGLELIVNLLKSENKEVLASVCAAITNIAKDEENLAVITDHGVVPLLSALANTTDDKLRRHLAEAIARCCAWGNNRVAFGEANAVAPLVRYLKSSDPSVHRATAQALYQLSEDANNCITMQENGAVKLLIDMVGSADKVLQEASAGCITNIRRLALANEKARYG
;
A
#
# COMPACT_ATOMS: atom_id res chain seq x y z
N MET A 1 6.76 -27.88 16.79
CA MET A 1 6.01 -26.80 17.48
C MET A 1 5.37 -25.91 16.43
N GLY A 2 4.10 -25.53 16.61
CA GLY A 2 3.51 -24.44 15.83
C GLY A 2 4.31 -23.13 15.99
N VAL A 3 4.25 -22.26 14.99
CA VAL A 3 5.02 -21.01 14.88
C VAL A 3 4.80 -20.11 16.10
N ALA A 4 3.60 -20.09 16.69
CA ALA A 4 3.33 -19.34 17.92
C ALA A 4 4.12 -19.90 19.12
N LEU A 5 4.19 -21.23 19.28
CA LEU A 5 4.94 -21.86 20.38
C LEU A 5 6.46 -21.77 20.18
N THR A 6 6.94 -21.70 18.93
CA THR A 6 8.38 -21.53 18.62
C THR A 6 8.84 -20.07 18.73
N ARG A 7 8.01 -19.10 18.28
CA ARG A 7 8.43 -17.69 18.11
C ARG A 7 7.82 -16.69 19.09
N ALA A 8 6.70 -17.01 19.76
CA ALA A 8 6.01 -16.08 20.65
C ALA A 8 5.96 -16.55 22.11
N ALA A 9 5.89 -17.86 22.37
CA ALA A 9 5.96 -18.39 23.72
C ALA A 9 7.36 -18.20 24.34
N GLN A 10 7.41 -17.86 25.62
CA GLN A 10 8.64 -17.57 26.35
C GLN A 10 9.14 -18.84 27.06
N TRP A 11 10.36 -19.27 26.75
CA TRP A 11 10.96 -20.50 27.26
C TRP A 11 12.21 -20.20 28.09
N THR A 12 12.39 -20.89 29.21
CA THR A 12 13.57 -20.73 30.08
C THR A 12 14.87 -21.07 29.35
N SER A 13 15.85 -20.15 29.35
CA SER A 13 17.18 -20.36 28.76
C SER A 13 17.83 -21.67 29.20
N ALA A 14 18.20 -22.51 28.22
CA ALA A 14 18.53 -23.92 28.45
C ALA A 14 19.95 -24.16 28.98
N GLY A 15 20.20 -23.81 30.25
CA GLY A 15 21.37 -24.27 31.00
C GLY A 15 21.33 -25.77 31.28
N SER A 16 21.69 -26.59 30.29
CA SER A 16 21.73 -28.07 30.32
C SER A 16 20.40 -28.84 30.54
N GLY A 17 19.26 -28.14 30.60
CA GLY A 17 17.94 -28.74 30.83
C GLY A 17 16.97 -28.62 29.66
N THR A 18 15.92 -29.46 29.65
CA THR A 18 14.75 -29.24 28.80
C THR A 18 14.04 -27.96 29.23
N GLY A 19 14.15 -26.91 28.43
CA GLY A 19 13.51 -25.62 28.70
C GLY A 19 12.00 -25.75 28.95
N LYS A 20 11.52 -25.00 29.94
CA LYS A 20 10.11 -24.94 30.38
C LYS A 20 9.44 -23.66 29.89
N LEU A 21 8.12 -23.63 29.89
CA LEU A 21 7.38 -22.40 29.66
C LEU A 21 7.52 -21.49 30.90
N GLU A 22 7.93 -20.24 30.67
CA GLU A 22 8.03 -19.25 31.74
C GLU A 22 6.64 -18.84 32.24
N ILE A 23 6.52 -18.47 33.53
CA ILE A 23 5.26 -18.00 34.10
C ILE A 23 5.11 -16.51 33.76
N THR A 24 4.55 -16.23 32.59
CA THR A 24 4.32 -14.87 32.08
C THR A 24 2.89 -14.69 31.60
N PRO A 25 2.34 -13.45 31.59
CA PRO A 25 0.98 -13.20 31.11
C PRO A 25 0.74 -13.64 29.66
N LEU A 26 1.78 -13.52 28.80
CA LEU A 26 1.74 -13.97 27.42
C LEU A 26 1.61 -15.50 27.30
N ASN A 27 2.40 -16.26 28.07
CA ASN A 27 2.30 -17.71 28.11
C ASN A 27 0.98 -18.18 28.73
N GLU A 28 0.49 -17.50 29.78
CA GLU A 28 -0.81 -17.80 30.37
C GLU A 28 -1.97 -17.52 29.41
N ALA A 29 -1.91 -16.43 28.63
CA ALA A 29 -2.87 -16.14 27.57
C ALA A 29 -2.85 -17.23 26.47
N LEU A 30 -1.66 -17.59 25.97
CA LEU A 30 -1.47 -18.67 24.99
C LEU A 30 -2.05 -20.02 25.47
N LEU A 31 -1.76 -20.40 26.72
CA LEU A 31 -2.30 -21.64 27.31
C LEU A 31 -3.82 -21.59 27.46
N ASN A 32 -4.39 -20.44 27.84
CA ASN A 32 -5.84 -20.25 27.91
C ASN A 32 -6.52 -20.34 26.53
N ASP A 33 -5.95 -19.72 25.49
CA ASP A 33 -6.48 -19.81 24.11
C ASP A 33 -6.41 -21.26 23.58
N ILE A 34 -5.33 -22.00 23.86
CA ILE A 34 -5.20 -23.43 23.52
C ILE A 34 -6.28 -24.27 24.22
N ILE A 35 -6.49 -24.08 25.54
CA ILE A 35 -7.52 -24.81 26.29
C ILE A 35 -8.91 -24.50 25.74
N LYS A 36 -9.20 -23.22 25.49
CA LYS A 36 -10.46 -22.72 24.91
C LYS A 36 -10.73 -23.24 23.49
N TYR A 37 -9.70 -23.66 22.76
CA TYR A 37 -9.83 -24.35 21.49
C TYR A 37 -10.10 -25.86 21.67
N VAL A 38 -9.32 -26.53 22.51
CA VAL A 38 -9.37 -28.00 22.69
C VAL A 38 -10.62 -28.47 23.44
N GLU A 39 -11.09 -27.74 24.46
CA GLU A 39 -12.27 -28.14 25.24
C GLU A 39 -13.53 -28.33 24.38
N PRO A 40 -13.96 -27.39 23.51
CA PRO A 40 -15.11 -27.58 22.64
C PRO A 40 -14.83 -28.44 21.38
N PHE A 41 -13.59 -28.89 21.14
CA PHE A 41 -13.20 -29.50 19.85
C PHE A 41 -14.12 -30.65 19.45
N SER A 42 -14.38 -31.60 20.35
CA SER A 42 -15.27 -32.76 20.14
C SER A 42 -16.73 -32.41 19.86
N SER A 43 -17.16 -31.18 20.14
CA SER A 43 -18.52 -30.68 19.84
C SER A 43 -18.61 -29.88 18.54
N LYS A 44 -17.46 -29.46 17.98
CA LYS A 44 -17.35 -28.69 16.74
C LYS A 44 -16.88 -29.55 15.56
N HIS A 45 -16.01 -30.51 15.83
CA HIS A 45 -15.25 -31.31 14.87
C HIS A 45 -15.32 -32.79 15.30
N PRO A 46 -16.49 -33.44 15.21
CA PRO A 46 -16.69 -34.77 15.79
C PRO A 46 -15.90 -35.86 15.05
N GLU A 47 -15.82 -35.79 13.72
CA GLU A 47 -15.06 -36.73 12.88
C GLU A 47 -13.56 -36.62 13.16
N GLU A 48 -13.05 -35.38 13.23
CA GLU A 48 -11.66 -35.09 13.55
C GLU A 48 -11.30 -35.37 15.02
N ALA A 49 -12.29 -35.39 15.92
CA ALA A 49 -12.06 -35.65 17.34
C ALA A 49 -11.84 -37.13 17.66
N ASP A 50 -12.44 -38.03 16.86
CA ASP A 50 -12.24 -39.48 16.95
C ASP A 50 -10.97 -39.98 16.23
N PHE A 51 -10.32 -39.13 15.41
CA PHE A 51 -9.05 -39.46 14.73
C PHE A 51 -7.94 -39.88 15.70
N VAL A 52 -7.31 -41.03 15.43
CA VAL A 52 -6.27 -41.62 16.27
C VAL A 52 -4.88 -41.11 15.88
N PHE A 53 -4.18 -40.49 16.83
CA PHE A 53 -2.85 -39.93 16.69
C PHE A 53 -1.80 -41.01 16.37
N ARG A 54 -0.85 -40.70 15.47
CA ARG A 54 0.26 -41.60 15.14
C ARG A 54 1.12 -41.96 16.36
N GLU A 55 1.34 -41.02 17.27
CA GLU A 55 1.96 -41.21 18.57
C GLU A 55 1.09 -40.59 19.69
N PRO A 56 1.05 -41.20 20.89
CA PRO A 56 0.35 -40.59 22.01
C PRO A 56 1.06 -39.30 22.48
N LEU A 57 0.25 -38.27 22.77
CA LEU A 57 0.67 -37.16 23.62
C LEU A 57 0.86 -37.72 25.04
N GLN A 58 2.04 -37.53 25.62
CA GLN A 58 2.42 -38.14 26.90
C GLN A 58 3.06 -37.12 27.84
N TRP A 59 2.58 -37.01 29.07
CA TRP A 59 3.16 -36.13 30.10
C TRP A 59 2.92 -36.68 31.52
N LYS A 60 3.54 -36.03 32.52
CA LYS A 60 3.31 -36.31 33.94
C LYS A 60 2.15 -35.45 34.44
N THR A 61 1.11 -36.08 34.98
CA THR A 61 -0.10 -35.43 35.46
C THR A 61 -0.17 -35.41 36.98
N ASN A 62 -0.84 -34.40 37.54
CA ASN A 62 -1.17 -34.30 38.97
C ASN A 62 -2.67 -34.53 39.23
N LEU A 63 -3.35 -35.26 38.33
CA LEU A 63 -4.68 -35.80 38.56
C LEU A 63 -4.62 -37.16 39.28
N GLU A 64 -5.51 -37.32 40.24
CA GLU A 64 -5.69 -38.57 40.97
C GLU A 64 -6.54 -39.55 40.17
N LEU A 65 -6.38 -40.86 40.41
CA LEU A 65 -7.20 -41.91 39.78
C LEU A 65 -8.71 -41.74 40.14
N SER A 66 -8.99 -41.10 41.28
CA SER A 66 -10.32 -40.70 41.78
C SER A 66 -11.05 -39.66 40.93
N ALA A 67 -10.34 -38.95 40.03
CA ALA A 67 -10.93 -37.93 39.16
C ALA A 67 -11.66 -38.53 37.94
N PHE A 68 -11.46 -39.81 37.65
CA PHE A 68 -12.09 -40.51 36.54
C PHE A 68 -13.39 -41.19 36.99
N GLY A 69 -14.33 -41.39 36.06
CA GLY A 69 -15.64 -41.99 36.31
C GLY A 69 -16.07 -42.93 35.19
N SER A 70 -17.39 -43.12 35.00
CA SER A 70 -17.95 -43.95 33.92
C SER A 70 -17.38 -43.61 32.54
N GLY A 71 -17.00 -44.59 31.73
CA GLY A 71 -16.21 -44.41 30.51
C GLY A 71 -14.72 -44.78 30.67
N TYR A 72 -14.32 -45.28 31.84
CA TYR A 72 -12.94 -45.66 32.16
C TYR A 72 -12.88 -46.90 33.08
N ASP A 73 -12.05 -47.87 32.70
CA ASP A 73 -11.60 -48.98 33.56
C ASP A 73 -10.56 -48.43 34.56
N ILE A 74 -10.94 -48.36 35.85
CA ILE A 74 -10.09 -47.84 36.94
C ILE A 74 -9.59 -49.00 37.80
N SER A 75 -8.27 -49.21 37.84
CA SER A 75 -7.61 -50.16 38.74
C SER A 75 -6.89 -49.43 39.89
N LYS A 76 -6.27 -50.19 40.80
CA LYS A 76 -5.46 -49.62 41.89
C LYS A 76 -4.20 -48.87 41.44
N THR A 77 -3.78 -49.04 40.18
CA THR A 77 -2.48 -48.52 39.68
C THR A 77 -2.55 -47.88 38.29
N GLU A 78 -3.67 -48.01 37.58
CA GLU A 78 -3.84 -47.54 36.20
C GLU A 78 -5.29 -47.16 35.89
N VAL A 79 -5.49 -46.26 34.93
CA VAL A 79 -6.80 -45.94 34.33
C VAL A 79 -6.71 -46.11 32.82
N LYS A 80 -7.70 -46.80 32.23
CA LYS A 80 -7.83 -47.03 30.78
C LYS A 80 -9.19 -46.54 30.29
N SER A 81 -9.26 -45.92 29.11
CA SER A 81 -10.55 -45.63 28.48
C SER A 81 -11.27 -46.91 28.05
N GLU A 82 -12.61 -46.89 28.16
CA GLU A 82 -13.44 -47.87 27.46
C GLU A 82 -13.26 -47.75 25.93
N ASP A 83 -13.12 -46.52 25.41
CA ASP A 83 -12.75 -46.23 24.02
C ASP A 83 -11.39 -46.83 23.64
N LYS A 84 -11.32 -47.51 22.49
CA LYS A 84 -10.12 -48.18 21.95
C LYS A 84 -9.95 -47.90 20.46
N ASP A 85 -8.72 -47.99 19.96
CA ASP A 85 -8.42 -47.91 18.53
C ASP A 85 -8.72 -49.24 17.79
N LYS A 86 -8.46 -49.26 16.47
CA LYS A 86 -8.64 -50.41 15.58
C LYS A 86 -7.88 -51.67 16.05
N ASP A 87 -6.79 -51.49 16.80
CA ASP A 87 -5.93 -52.55 17.35
C ASP A 87 -6.31 -52.94 18.80
N GLY A 88 -7.38 -52.37 19.34
CA GLY A 88 -7.88 -52.65 20.69
C GLY A 88 -7.14 -51.93 21.83
N ILE A 89 -6.25 -50.99 21.52
CA ILE A 89 -5.45 -50.26 22.50
C ILE A 89 -6.28 -49.06 23.02
N PRO A 90 -6.35 -48.82 24.34
CA PRO A 90 -7.14 -47.72 24.89
C PRO A 90 -6.62 -46.34 24.44
N LEU A 91 -7.54 -45.45 24.08
CA LEU A 91 -7.26 -44.10 23.60
C LEU A 91 -6.81 -43.13 24.72
N LEU A 92 -7.10 -43.45 25.98
CA LEU A 92 -6.48 -42.85 27.16
C LEU A 92 -5.89 -43.93 28.06
N HIS A 93 -4.64 -43.75 28.49
CA HIS A 93 -3.96 -44.63 29.43
C HIS A 93 -3.15 -43.83 30.45
N LEU A 94 -3.50 -43.92 31.73
CA LEU A 94 -2.78 -43.32 32.86
C LEU A 94 -2.15 -44.42 33.70
N SER A 95 -0.84 -44.36 33.90
CA SER A 95 -0.07 -45.29 34.74
C SER A 95 1.10 -44.57 35.41
N SER A 96 1.32 -44.78 36.71
CA SER A 96 2.45 -44.20 37.46
C SER A 96 2.60 -42.67 37.23
N SER A 97 1.51 -41.93 37.45
CA SER A 97 1.37 -40.48 37.21
C SER A 97 1.71 -40.00 35.79
N THR A 98 1.82 -40.90 34.82
CA THR A 98 2.10 -40.59 33.41
C THR A 98 0.86 -40.91 32.57
N VAL A 99 0.26 -39.89 31.97
CA VAL A 99 -0.89 -40.03 31.08
C VAL A 99 -0.40 -40.13 29.62
N LYS A 100 -1.12 -40.92 28.82
CA LYS A 100 -1.01 -41.04 27.37
C LYS A 100 -2.38 -40.83 26.75
N ILE A 101 -2.50 -39.95 25.77
CA ILE A 101 -3.76 -39.69 25.04
C ILE A 101 -3.53 -39.80 23.53
N ARG A 102 -4.46 -40.48 22.83
CA ARG A 102 -4.40 -40.78 21.40
C ARG A 102 -5.47 -40.12 20.52
N ASN A 103 -6.44 -39.36 21.05
CA ASN A 103 -7.33 -38.56 20.21
C ASN A 103 -7.77 -37.27 20.90
N PHE A 104 -8.32 -36.30 20.14
CA PHE A 104 -8.78 -35.03 20.70
C PHE A 104 -10.01 -35.20 21.61
N LYS A 105 -10.84 -36.22 21.37
CA LYS A 105 -12.01 -36.55 22.20
C LYS A 105 -11.63 -36.85 23.65
N GLN A 106 -10.65 -37.72 23.86
CA GLN A 106 -10.09 -38.01 25.18
C GLN A 106 -9.28 -36.84 25.75
N LEU A 107 -8.61 -36.03 24.91
CA LEU A 107 -7.88 -34.83 25.36
C LEU A 107 -8.82 -33.73 25.90
N SER A 108 -9.90 -33.43 25.17
CA SER A 108 -10.98 -32.52 25.61
C SER A 108 -11.58 -33.00 26.93
N ARG A 109 -11.93 -34.29 27.02
CA ARG A 109 -12.51 -34.89 28.22
C ARG A 109 -11.55 -34.83 29.42
N PHE A 110 -10.26 -35.05 29.21
CA PHE A 110 -9.24 -34.92 30.26
C PHE A 110 -9.12 -33.48 30.78
N LEU A 111 -9.11 -32.46 29.90
CA LEU A 111 -9.10 -31.05 30.33
C LEU A 111 -10.36 -30.69 31.13
N GLN A 112 -11.54 -31.20 30.74
CA GLN A 112 -12.78 -30.99 31.51
C GLN A 112 -12.67 -31.60 32.92
N LEU A 113 -12.10 -32.80 33.06
CA LEU A 113 -11.81 -33.42 34.37
C LEU A 113 -10.77 -32.64 35.19
N ALA A 114 -9.81 -31.97 34.56
CA ALA A 114 -8.78 -31.20 35.23
C ALA A 114 -9.30 -29.96 36.01
N ARG A 115 -10.48 -29.43 35.66
CA ARG A 115 -11.13 -28.27 36.30
C ARG A 115 -10.20 -27.06 36.48
N GLU A 116 -9.71 -26.82 37.70
CA GLU A 116 -8.80 -25.71 38.04
C GLU A 116 -7.34 -26.01 37.67
N LYS A 117 -6.97 -27.28 37.47
CA LYS A 117 -5.61 -27.71 37.10
C LYS A 117 -5.33 -27.59 35.59
N LYS A 118 -6.33 -27.24 34.76
CA LYS A 118 -6.25 -27.18 33.28
C LYS A 118 -4.97 -26.53 32.75
N LEU A 119 -4.63 -25.32 33.23
CA LEU A 119 -3.44 -24.60 32.78
C LEU A 119 -2.13 -25.37 33.03
N LYS A 120 -2.01 -26.03 34.19
CA LYS A 120 -0.83 -26.82 34.57
C LYS A 120 -0.72 -28.12 33.79
N GLU A 121 -1.85 -28.77 33.49
CA GLU A 121 -1.88 -29.97 32.64
C GLU A 121 -1.61 -29.63 31.17
N ALA A 122 -2.12 -28.52 30.65
CA ALA A 122 -1.82 -28.02 29.31
C ALA A 122 -0.33 -27.65 29.16
N GLN A 123 0.24 -26.93 30.15
CA GLN A 123 1.67 -26.63 30.21
C GLN A 123 2.50 -27.92 30.21
N ALA A 124 2.21 -28.87 31.11
CA ALA A 124 2.95 -30.13 31.21
C ALA A 124 2.84 -30.98 29.93
N CYS A 125 1.69 -30.95 29.23
CA CYS A 125 1.52 -31.58 27.93
C CYS A 125 2.45 -30.97 26.86
N LEU A 126 2.52 -29.64 26.76
CA LEU A 126 3.35 -28.96 25.77
C LEU A 126 4.85 -29.09 26.07
N GLU A 127 5.26 -28.95 27.34
CA GLU A 127 6.67 -29.14 27.76
C GLU A 127 7.18 -30.56 27.44
N ALA A 128 6.33 -31.58 27.58
CA ALA A 128 6.69 -32.97 27.31
C ALA A 128 6.56 -33.40 25.83
N ASN A 129 5.88 -32.61 24.97
CA ASN A 129 5.59 -32.99 23.58
C ASN A 129 5.98 -31.85 22.62
N ARG A 130 7.30 -31.67 22.41
CA ARG A 130 7.88 -30.57 21.59
C ARG A 130 7.37 -30.49 20.14
N ASP A 131 6.89 -31.56 19.53
CA ASP A 131 6.11 -31.41 18.30
C ASP A 131 4.81 -32.22 18.33
N PRO A 132 3.70 -31.62 18.80
CA PRO A 132 2.43 -32.32 18.87
C PRO A 132 1.87 -32.56 17.46
N ILE A 133 2.21 -31.74 16.45
CA ILE A 133 1.74 -31.91 15.07
C ILE A 133 2.36 -33.19 14.47
N ALA A 134 3.67 -33.37 14.62
CA ALA A 134 4.36 -34.60 14.21
C ALA A 134 3.83 -35.85 14.93
N LYS A 135 3.44 -35.74 16.21
CA LYS A 135 2.81 -36.86 16.94
C LYS A 135 1.39 -37.17 16.48
N ILE A 136 0.58 -36.16 16.21
CA ILE A 136 -0.82 -36.33 15.80
C ILE A 136 -0.87 -36.91 14.38
N LEU A 137 -0.21 -36.25 13.42
CA LEU A 137 -0.34 -36.55 11.99
C LEU A 137 0.80 -37.42 11.42
N GLY A 138 1.94 -37.48 12.10
CA GLY A 138 3.15 -38.21 11.70
C GLY A 138 4.29 -37.28 11.27
N ALA A 139 5.52 -37.81 11.25
CA ALA A 139 6.75 -37.04 10.97
C ALA A 139 6.77 -36.29 9.61
N GLY A 140 5.92 -36.68 8.65
CA GLY A 140 5.72 -35.95 7.40
C GLY A 140 5.07 -34.55 7.54
N PHE A 141 4.52 -34.25 8.73
CA PHE A 141 3.92 -32.96 9.11
C PHE A 141 4.75 -32.23 10.19
N ALA A 142 5.99 -32.67 10.45
CA ALA A 142 6.85 -32.05 11.44
C ALA A 142 7.21 -30.61 11.05
N THR A 143 7.26 -29.71 12.03
CA THR A 143 7.47 -28.27 11.77
C THR A 143 8.95 -27.98 11.49
N VAL A 144 9.28 -27.73 10.23
CA VAL A 144 10.65 -27.41 9.79
C VAL A 144 10.96 -25.93 10.03
N GLU A 145 12.10 -25.63 10.64
CA GLU A 145 12.61 -24.26 10.76
C GLU A 145 13.25 -23.83 9.43
N GLY A 146 12.60 -22.90 8.70
CA GLY A 146 13.19 -22.23 7.55
C GLY A 146 12.19 -21.84 6.45
N GLU A 147 11.42 -22.81 5.95
CA GLU A 147 10.65 -22.68 4.71
C GLU A 147 9.25 -23.33 4.80
N ASP A 148 8.20 -22.61 4.38
CA ASP A 148 6.79 -23.07 4.40
C ASP A 148 6.43 -24.09 3.28
N LEU A 149 7.37 -24.97 2.94
CA LEU A 149 7.19 -26.03 1.93
C LEU A 149 6.22 -27.16 2.38
N SER A 150 5.75 -27.10 3.62
CA SER A 150 4.83 -28.08 4.25
C SER A 150 3.59 -28.38 3.41
N MET A 151 2.95 -27.34 2.85
CA MET A 151 1.76 -27.50 2.01
C MET A 151 2.06 -28.11 0.64
N LEU A 152 3.18 -27.71 0.00
CA LEU A 152 3.59 -28.25 -1.31
C LEU A 152 3.92 -29.74 -1.22
N ARG A 153 4.69 -30.15 -0.19
CA ARG A 153 5.01 -31.56 0.10
C ARG A 153 3.78 -32.41 0.44
N LEU A 154 2.66 -31.78 0.83
CA LEU A 154 1.39 -32.45 1.09
C LEU A 154 0.57 -32.62 -0.20
N LEU A 155 0.48 -31.58 -1.03
CA LEU A 155 -0.20 -31.62 -2.34
C LEU A 155 0.42 -32.66 -3.28
N ASP A 156 1.75 -32.76 -3.34
CA ASP A 156 2.41 -33.80 -4.16
C ASP A 156 2.14 -35.23 -3.65
N LYS A 157 1.93 -35.43 -2.35
CA LYS A 157 1.53 -36.73 -1.80
C LYS A 157 0.08 -37.10 -2.13
N MET A 158 -0.84 -36.13 -2.08
CA MET A 158 -2.23 -36.34 -2.52
C MET A 158 -2.32 -36.65 -4.03
N ARG A 159 -1.33 -36.24 -4.81
CA ARG A 159 -1.15 -36.63 -6.23
C ARG A 159 -0.65 -38.07 -6.43
N GLN A 160 -0.28 -38.80 -5.38
CA GLN A 160 0.57 -40.00 -5.52
C GLN A 160 0.11 -41.30 -4.84
N ASN A 161 -0.89 -41.36 -3.94
CA ASN A 161 -1.56 -42.64 -3.62
C ASN A 161 -2.83 -42.57 -2.74
N GLU A 162 -3.49 -43.73 -2.67
CA GLU A 162 -4.79 -44.05 -2.03
C GLU A 162 -4.69 -44.18 -0.49
N ASP A 163 -4.97 -43.10 0.28
CA ASP A 163 -5.07 -43.14 1.76
C ASP A 163 -6.40 -42.48 2.20
N GLU A 164 -7.42 -43.29 2.55
CA GLU A 164 -8.78 -42.81 2.92
C GLU A 164 -8.76 -41.77 4.06
N GLU A 165 -7.81 -41.91 4.99
CA GLU A 165 -7.66 -41.00 6.13
C GLU A 165 -6.97 -39.66 5.75
N ALA A 166 -6.51 -39.47 4.50
CA ALA A 166 -5.82 -38.25 4.04
C ALA A 166 -6.66 -36.98 4.16
N GLU A 167 -7.97 -37.06 3.88
CA GLU A 167 -8.88 -35.91 4.00
C GLU A 167 -9.01 -35.45 5.46
N ILE A 168 -9.13 -36.39 6.40
CA ILE A 168 -9.21 -36.10 7.84
C ILE A 168 -7.87 -35.54 8.35
N LYS A 169 -6.74 -36.10 7.91
CA LYS A 169 -5.40 -35.57 8.19
C LYS A 169 -5.24 -34.13 7.69
N MET A 170 -5.78 -33.80 6.51
CA MET A 170 -5.79 -32.44 5.95
C MET A 170 -6.70 -31.49 6.73
N LYS A 171 -7.94 -31.90 7.08
CA LYS A 171 -8.86 -31.13 7.94
C LYS A 171 -8.21 -30.78 9.28
N ILE A 172 -7.60 -31.76 9.96
CA ILE A 172 -6.89 -31.55 11.24
C ILE A 172 -5.68 -30.62 11.06
N PHE A 173 -4.89 -30.77 9.98
CA PHE A 173 -3.76 -29.89 9.72
C PHE A 173 -4.19 -28.43 9.55
N LEU A 174 -5.22 -28.17 8.73
CA LEU A 174 -5.77 -26.82 8.51
C LEU A 174 -6.35 -26.22 9.80
N LEU A 175 -7.04 -27.02 10.60
CA LEU A 175 -7.57 -26.61 11.91
C LEU A 175 -6.45 -26.24 12.89
N LEU A 176 -5.34 -27.00 12.93
CA LEU A 176 -4.18 -26.69 13.75
C LEU A 176 -3.40 -25.47 13.25
N GLN A 177 -3.28 -25.28 11.93
CA GLN A 177 -2.66 -24.09 11.33
C GLN A 177 -3.50 -22.82 11.58
N GLN A 178 -4.84 -22.95 11.53
CA GLN A 178 -5.76 -21.86 11.88
C GLN A 178 -5.63 -21.46 13.36
N LEU A 179 -5.51 -22.44 14.27
CA LEU A 179 -5.22 -22.19 15.69
C LEU A 179 -3.86 -21.50 15.87
N ASP A 180 -2.79 -21.99 15.24
CA ASP A 180 -1.44 -21.42 15.37
C ASP A 180 -1.39 -19.96 14.86
N MET A 181 -2.08 -19.66 13.76
CA MET A 181 -2.26 -18.27 13.29
C MET A 181 -3.13 -17.42 14.23
N GLN A 182 -4.13 -17.99 14.91
CA GLN A 182 -4.90 -17.26 15.94
C GLN A 182 -4.05 -16.96 17.17
N LEU A 183 -3.25 -17.91 17.65
CA LEU A 183 -2.31 -17.77 18.76
C LEU A 183 -1.20 -16.77 18.46
N LEU A 184 -0.67 -16.78 17.24
CA LEU A 184 0.32 -15.80 16.79
C LEU A 184 -0.29 -14.38 16.75
N ASN A 185 -1.53 -14.24 16.27
CA ASN A 185 -2.22 -12.94 16.25
C ASN A 185 -2.63 -12.45 17.65
N SER A 186 -3.06 -13.32 18.58
CA SER A 186 -3.34 -12.92 19.96
C SER A 186 -2.05 -12.55 20.70
N SER A 187 -0.95 -13.28 20.47
CA SER A 187 0.38 -12.94 20.95
C SER A 187 0.87 -11.60 20.41
N LEU A 188 0.82 -11.38 19.08
CA LEU A 188 1.20 -10.12 18.45
C LEU A 188 0.38 -8.94 18.99
N LYS A 189 -0.90 -9.16 19.30
CA LYS A 189 -1.74 -8.15 19.94
C LYS A 189 -1.27 -7.81 21.36
N HIS A 190 -0.99 -8.80 22.20
CA HIS A 190 -0.44 -8.59 23.55
C HIS A 190 0.91 -7.84 23.47
N ILE A 191 1.79 -8.31 22.59
CA ILE A 191 3.11 -7.73 22.26
C ILE A 191 3.00 -6.28 21.73
N SER A 192 1.90 -5.92 21.06
CA SER A 192 1.64 -4.55 20.58
C SER A 192 1.02 -3.62 21.63
N GLN A 193 0.48 -4.18 22.72
CA GLN A 193 -0.08 -3.44 23.86
C GLN A 193 0.99 -3.16 24.92
N GLU A 194 2.03 -3.99 24.99
CA GLU A 194 3.29 -3.67 25.64
C GLU A 194 4.02 -2.59 24.80
N VAL A 195 4.19 -1.40 25.37
CA VAL A 195 4.89 -0.28 24.70
C VAL A 195 6.38 -0.61 24.63
N ARG A 196 6.79 -1.24 23.53
CA ARG A 196 8.18 -1.59 23.27
C ARG A 196 9.06 -0.34 23.25
N VAL A 197 10.05 -0.30 24.12
CA VAL A 197 11.04 0.79 24.13
C VAL A 197 11.83 0.72 22.82
N THR A 198 11.91 1.82 22.08
CA THR A 198 12.63 1.88 20.79
C THR A 198 14.07 2.35 20.99
N PRO A 199 15.01 2.02 20.08
CA PRO A 199 16.38 2.52 20.16
C PRO A 199 16.47 4.05 20.27
N ALA A 200 15.65 4.76 19.50
CA ALA A 200 15.54 6.23 19.58
C ALA A 200 15.01 6.73 20.94
N ALA A 201 14.07 6.02 21.58
CA ALA A 201 13.59 6.38 22.92
C ALA A 201 14.67 6.17 23.98
N VAL A 202 15.42 5.06 23.92
CA VAL A 202 16.56 4.79 24.81
C VAL A 202 17.66 5.84 24.63
N LYS A 203 18.02 6.16 23.38
CA LYS A 203 19.04 7.18 23.06
C LYS A 203 18.65 8.56 23.61
N ASN A 204 17.41 8.99 23.38
CA ASN A 204 16.88 10.25 23.94
C ASN A 204 16.88 10.27 25.49
N GLU A 205 16.61 9.15 26.16
CA GLU A 205 16.65 9.07 27.63
C GLU A 205 18.10 9.15 28.16
N ILE A 206 19.06 8.52 27.47
CA ILE A 206 20.50 8.59 27.79
C ILE A 206 21.04 10.00 27.56
N ASP A 207 20.80 10.60 26.39
CA ASP A 207 21.24 11.96 26.04
C ASP A 207 20.71 13.01 27.05
N LEU A 208 19.47 12.81 27.53
CA LEU A 208 18.88 13.64 28.57
C LEU A 208 19.62 13.49 29.90
N ILE A 209 19.92 12.26 30.35
CA ILE A 209 20.66 12.00 31.59
C ILE A 209 22.10 12.54 31.49
N GLN A 210 22.77 12.36 30.35
CA GLN A 210 24.15 12.83 30.13
C GLN A 210 24.27 14.35 30.26
N ARG A 211 23.27 15.13 29.82
CA ARG A 211 23.23 16.59 30.01
C ARG A 211 23.21 17.02 31.49
N PHE A 212 22.85 16.12 32.41
CA PHE A 212 22.84 16.35 33.86
C PHE A 212 23.97 15.61 34.61
N CYS A 213 24.88 14.95 33.91
CA CYS A 213 26.13 14.40 34.45
C CYS A 213 27.18 15.51 34.60
N LYS A 214 27.74 15.66 35.81
CA LYS A 214 28.91 16.50 36.09
C LYS A 214 29.68 15.96 37.31
N ASN A 215 30.96 16.28 37.41
CA ASN A 215 31.81 15.94 38.56
C ASN A 215 31.55 16.78 39.83
N GLU A 216 30.48 17.59 39.86
CA GLU A 216 30.06 18.41 41.01
C GLU A 216 29.12 17.63 41.95
N GLU A 217 29.23 17.81 43.28
CA GLU A 217 28.41 17.11 44.30
C GLU A 217 26.87 17.35 44.20
N LYS A 218 26.46 18.31 43.36
CA LYS A 218 25.07 18.71 43.10
C LYS A 218 24.49 18.10 41.82
N SER A 219 25.28 17.40 41.01
CA SER A 219 24.79 16.79 39.77
C SER A 219 23.88 15.58 40.03
N VAL A 220 23.25 15.08 38.98
CA VAL A 220 22.29 13.97 39.08
C VAL A 220 23.02 12.61 39.11
N LEU A 221 24.17 12.51 38.43
CA LEU A 221 24.99 11.30 38.26
C LEU A 221 26.44 11.70 37.98
N LYS A 222 27.45 10.84 38.25
CA LYS A 222 28.85 11.14 37.87
C LYS A 222 29.01 11.02 36.35
N SER A 223 28.68 9.86 35.79
CA SER A 223 28.56 9.66 34.34
C SER A 223 27.69 8.45 33.98
N ILE A 224 27.25 8.42 32.72
CA ILE A 224 26.64 7.26 32.06
C ILE A 224 27.21 7.16 30.64
N GLU A 225 27.81 6.01 30.34
CA GLU A 225 28.58 5.75 29.11
C GLU A 225 28.08 4.46 28.46
N TYR A 226 28.12 4.34 27.13
CA TYR A 226 27.93 3.05 26.47
C TYR A 226 29.13 2.13 26.77
N THR A 227 28.92 0.81 26.81
CA THR A 227 30.06 -0.14 26.92
C THR A 227 30.72 -0.44 25.57
N SER A 228 30.24 0.17 24.48
CA SER A 228 30.82 0.12 23.14
C SER A 228 30.32 1.32 22.33
N ASP A 229 31.24 2.01 21.66
CA ASP A 229 30.94 3.21 20.86
C ASP A 229 30.33 2.88 19.49
N TYR A 230 30.18 1.60 19.14
CA TYR A 230 29.66 1.16 17.85
C TYR A 230 28.13 1.15 17.82
N GLU A 231 27.55 1.91 16.88
CA GLU A 231 26.11 1.95 16.59
C GLU A 231 25.83 1.25 15.25
N PHE A 232 24.89 0.30 15.26
CA PHE A 232 24.41 -0.37 14.04
C PHE A 232 23.40 0.51 13.30
N SER A 233 23.17 0.25 12.00
CA SER A 233 22.27 1.03 11.13
C SER A 233 20.79 1.06 11.56
N ASN A 234 20.41 0.30 12.59
CA ASN A 234 19.09 0.32 13.24
C ASN A 234 19.05 1.07 14.58
N GLY A 235 20.15 1.76 14.96
CA GLY A 235 20.26 2.54 16.20
C GLY A 235 20.58 1.73 17.46
N CYS A 236 20.88 0.42 17.33
CA CYS A 236 21.28 -0.42 18.45
C CYS A 236 22.81 -0.38 18.68
N HIS A 237 23.24 -0.45 19.94
CA HIS A 237 24.64 -0.62 20.37
C HIS A 237 24.93 -2.06 20.86
N THR A 238 24.05 -3.01 20.51
CA THR A 238 24.16 -4.45 20.80
C THR A 238 24.53 -5.24 19.55
N PRO A 239 25.30 -6.34 19.64
CA PRO A 239 25.56 -7.18 18.47
C PRO A 239 24.29 -7.85 17.92
N PRO A 240 24.20 -8.20 16.61
CA PRO A 240 22.97 -8.68 15.99
C PRO A 240 22.34 -9.90 16.67
N TRP A 241 23.14 -10.84 17.17
CA TRP A 241 22.63 -12.02 17.89
C TRP A 241 22.02 -11.69 19.26
N ARG A 242 22.28 -10.51 19.83
CA ARG A 242 21.59 -9.98 21.02
C ARG A 242 20.40 -9.09 20.65
N GLN A 243 20.45 -8.40 19.51
CA GLN A 243 19.29 -7.69 18.96
C GLN A 243 18.10 -8.62 18.68
N VAL A 244 18.35 -9.88 18.27
CA VAL A 244 17.32 -10.93 18.11
C VAL A 244 16.57 -11.22 19.42
N HIS A 245 17.23 -11.06 20.58
CA HIS A 245 16.60 -11.16 21.90
C HIS A 245 15.96 -9.84 22.38
N GLY A 246 15.88 -8.83 21.51
CA GLY A 246 15.24 -7.55 21.78
C GLY A 246 16.08 -6.56 22.61
N GLU A 247 17.39 -6.78 22.75
CA GLU A 247 18.30 -5.89 23.50
C GLU A 247 18.86 -4.76 22.61
N ILE A 248 18.95 -3.55 23.16
CA ILE A 248 19.17 -2.30 22.41
C ILE A 248 20.56 -1.72 22.67
N CYS A 249 20.96 -1.57 23.94
CA CYS A 249 22.28 -1.08 24.32
C CYS A 249 22.71 -1.60 25.70
N TYR A 250 24.03 -1.51 25.96
CA TYR A 250 24.62 -1.75 27.27
C TYR A 250 25.28 -0.47 27.78
N LEU A 251 25.06 -0.15 29.06
CA LEU A 251 25.48 1.10 29.68
C LEU A 251 26.31 0.83 30.95
N MET A 252 27.38 1.59 31.12
CA MET A 252 28.14 1.72 32.36
C MET A 252 27.61 2.92 33.14
N VAL A 253 26.99 2.67 34.30
CA VAL A 253 26.41 3.72 35.15
C VAL A 253 27.34 3.96 36.34
N LYS A 254 27.69 5.24 36.62
CA LYS A 254 28.51 5.64 37.77
C LYS A 254 27.73 6.59 38.69
N PRO A 255 26.99 6.10 39.70
CA PRO A 255 26.26 6.95 40.64
C PRO A 255 27.17 7.71 41.61
N HIS A 256 26.60 8.66 42.35
CA HIS A 256 27.32 9.36 43.42
C HIS A 256 27.47 8.53 44.68
N ASP A 257 26.44 7.75 45.00
CA ASP A 257 26.13 7.12 46.28
C ASP A 257 26.24 5.58 46.31
N THR A 258 26.45 4.93 45.15
CA THR A 258 26.68 3.49 45.04
C THR A 258 27.89 3.19 44.16
N ASP A 259 28.36 1.93 44.20
CA ASP A 259 29.31 1.41 43.23
C ASP A 259 28.77 1.48 41.79
N PRO A 260 29.65 1.55 40.77
CA PRO A 260 29.26 1.46 39.36
C PRO A 260 28.62 0.12 39.02
N PHE A 261 27.63 0.12 38.13
CA PHE A 261 26.96 -1.08 37.65
C PHE A 261 26.63 -1.01 36.15
N CYS A 262 26.46 -2.18 35.54
CA CYS A 262 26.14 -2.34 34.13
C CYS A 262 24.63 -2.51 33.93
N VAL A 263 24.06 -1.83 32.94
CA VAL A 263 22.63 -1.89 32.60
C VAL A 263 22.47 -2.37 31.16
N THR A 264 21.53 -3.29 30.94
CA THR A 264 20.98 -3.58 29.61
C THR A 264 19.70 -2.79 29.43
N CYS A 265 19.58 -2.03 28.34
CA CYS A 265 18.31 -1.52 27.86
C CYS A 265 17.78 -2.45 26.77
N SER A 266 16.51 -2.80 26.83
CA SER A 266 15.84 -3.71 25.90
C SER A 266 14.47 -3.17 25.52
N THR A 267 13.88 -3.75 24.47
CA THR A 267 12.50 -3.47 24.06
C THR A 267 11.47 -3.76 25.16
N ALA A 268 11.79 -4.60 26.15
CA ALA A 268 10.96 -4.90 27.32
C ALA A 268 11.23 -3.99 28.54
N GLY A 269 12.21 -3.07 28.47
CA GLY A 269 12.64 -2.22 29.58
C GLY A 269 14.14 -2.35 29.92
N ALA A 270 14.55 -1.73 31.03
CA ALA A 270 15.94 -1.69 31.51
C ALA A 270 16.17 -2.61 32.71
N PHE A 271 17.32 -3.28 32.79
CA PHE A 271 17.71 -4.12 33.92
C PHE A 271 19.23 -4.12 34.17
N VAL A 272 19.66 -4.40 35.41
CA VAL A 272 21.09 -4.56 35.74
C VAL A 272 21.57 -5.92 35.26
N ASN A 273 22.73 -5.96 34.58
CA ASN A 273 23.40 -7.20 34.16
C ASN A 273 24.71 -7.43 34.93
N GLY A 274 25.31 -8.62 34.77
CA GLY A 274 26.53 -9.01 35.48
C GLY A 274 27.81 -8.24 35.09
N GLY A 275 27.77 -7.43 34.05
CA GLY A 275 28.85 -6.52 33.67
C GLY A 275 30.13 -7.21 33.17
N LYS A 276 31.23 -6.45 33.13
CA LYS A 276 32.53 -6.91 32.63
C LYS A 276 33.42 -7.40 33.77
N ILE A 277 33.95 -8.62 33.66
CA ILE A 277 34.92 -9.16 34.63
C ILE A 277 36.24 -8.38 34.50
N LYS A 278 36.87 -7.96 35.59
CA LYS A 278 38.04 -7.04 35.55
C LYS A 278 39.29 -7.58 34.85
N ASP A 279 39.37 -8.89 34.61
CA ASP A 279 40.52 -9.56 33.98
C ASP A 279 40.16 -10.30 32.67
N LYS A 280 38.98 -10.00 32.07
CA LYS A 280 38.56 -10.56 30.78
C LYS A 280 37.70 -9.58 29.98
N ASP A 281 37.78 -9.64 28.64
CA ASP A 281 36.88 -8.88 27.76
C ASP A 281 35.45 -9.44 27.66
N GLU A 282 35.17 -10.57 28.34
CA GLU A 282 33.84 -11.18 28.43
C GLU A 282 32.88 -10.32 29.28
N ILE A 283 31.75 -9.90 28.69
CA ILE A 283 30.64 -9.23 29.39
C ILE A 283 29.58 -10.27 29.77
N ILE A 284 29.24 -10.35 31.04
CA ILE A 284 28.17 -11.21 31.57
C ILE A 284 26.81 -10.52 31.30
N TYR A 285 26.19 -10.87 30.18
CA TYR A 285 24.87 -10.35 29.78
C TYR A 285 23.68 -10.93 30.57
N GLU A 286 23.92 -11.69 31.65
CA GLU A 286 22.87 -12.29 32.47
C GLU A 286 22.17 -11.22 33.33
N ARG A 287 20.83 -11.28 33.37
CA ARG A 287 19.97 -10.35 34.13
C ARG A 287 20.10 -10.60 35.63
N GLN A 288 20.58 -9.59 36.37
CA GLN A 288 20.76 -9.62 37.83
C GLN A 288 19.73 -8.75 38.59
N SER A 289 18.77 -8.12 37.91
CA SER A 289 17.63 -7.45 38.55
C SER A 289 16.30 -7.75 37.85
N GLU A 290 15.20 -7.40 38.52
CA GLU A 290 13.91 -7.17 37.87
C GLU A 290 14.04 -6.14 36.73
N ILE A 291 13.09 -6.18 35.78
CA ILE A 291 13.04 -5.25 34.65
C ILE A 291 12.20 -4.02 35.04
N TYR A 292 12.75 -2.85 34.77
CA TYR A 292 12.12 -1.54 34.97
C TYR A 292 11.64 -0.99 33.64
N LYS A 293 10.47 -0.33 33.65
CA LYS A 293 9.80 0.20 32.43
C LYS A 293 10.66 1.20 31.61
N ASP A 294 11.56 1.92 32.25
CA ASP A 294 12.46 2.92 31.66
C ASP A 294 13.74 3.05 32.51
N LEU A 295 14.79 3.66 31.95
CA LEU A 295 16.10 3.78 32.59
C LEU A 295 16.03 4.67 33.83
N ILE A 296 15.26 5.76 33.79
CA ILE A 296 15.02 6.66 34.94
C ILE A 296 14.40 5.90 36.12
N SER A 297 13.49 4.94 35.90
CA SER A 297 12.90 4.13 36.98
C SER A 297 13.91 3.17 37.61
N LEU A 298 14.79 2.56 36.81
CA LEU A 298 15.91 1.75 37.32
C LEU A 298 16.86 2.60 38.17
N LEU A 299 17.27 3.76 37.66
CA LEU A 299 18.19 4.66 38.36
C LEU A 299 17.57 5.21 39.66
N LYS A 300 16.28 5.54 39.67
CA LYS A 300 15.55 5.92 40.90
C LYS A 300 15.47 4.79 41.94
N ALA A 301 15.40 3.54 41.51
CA ALA A 301 15.39 2.38 42.41
C ALA A 301 16.78 1.98 42.92
N LYS A 302 17.85 2.32 42.19
CA LYS A 302 19.24 1.95 42.52
C LYS A 302 20.05 3.07 43.20
N SER A 303 19.75 4.34 42.96
CA SER A 303 20.43 5.50 43.57
C SER A 303 19.44 6.45 44.25
N PRO A 304 19.36 6.43 45.59
CA PRO A 304 18.60 7.42 46.36
C PRO A 304 18.98 8.88 46.04
N ARG A 305 20.27 9.20 45.81
CA ARG A 305 20.70 10.55 45.39
C ARG A 305 20.17 10.91 44.01
N PHE A 306 20.17 9.99 43.05
CA PHE A 306 19.58 10.23 41.74
C PHE A 306 18.10 10.57 41.88
N ALA A 307 17.34 9.78 42.66
CA ALA A 307 15.92 10.00 42.91
C ALA A 307 15.62 11.36 43.57
N GLU A 308 16.45 11.79 44.53
CA GLU A 308 16.29 13.08 45.20
C GLU A 308 16.67 14.27 44.30
N ASN A 309 17.69 14.15 43.45
CA ASN A 309 18.18 15.25 42.61
C ASN A 309 17.38 15.41 41.31
N ILE A 310 17.00 14.32 40.62
CA ILE A 310 16.17 14.38 39.40
C ILE A 310 14.78 15.00 39.67
N SER A 311 14.30 14.92 40.90
CA SER A 311 13.00 15.44 41.34
C SER A 311 13.02 16.94 41.70
N LYS A 312 14.18 17.61 41.59
CA LYS A 312 14.38 19.03 41.95
C LYS A 312 14.69 19.93 40.75
N GLN A 313 14.63 19.39 39.53
CA GLN A 313 14.91 20.13 38.29
C GLN A 313 13.61 20.30 37.50
N ASP A 314 13.23 21.55 37.24
CA ASP A 314 12.04 21.87 36.45
C ASP A 314 12.32 21.62 34.96
N PHE A 315 11.65 20.62 34.38
CA PHE A 315 11.74 20.30 32.95
C PHE A 315 10.86 21.24 32.11
N SER A 316 11.24 22.52 32.07
CA SER A 316 10.59 23.54 31.23
C SER A 316 11.25 23.65 29.84
N LEU A 317 10.41 23.88 28.83
CA LEU A 317 10.74 24.21 27.42
C LEU A 317 11.23 23.06 26.53
N PHE A 318 10.31 22.58 25.69
CA PHE A 318 10.61 22.25 24.29
C PHE A 318 9.98 23.36 23.42
N GLU A 319 10.74 24.40 23.14
CA GLU A 319 10.49 25.24 21.96
C GLU A 319 11.19 24.62 20.75
N ALA A 320 10.60 24.75 19.56
CA ALA A 320 11.25 24.30 18.33
C ALA A 320 12.46 25.18 18.01
N PRO A 321 13.56 24.63 17.45
CA PRO A 321 14.80 25.36 17.28
C PRO A 321 14.65 26.52 16.29
N THR A 322 14.83 27.75 16.78
CA THR A 322 15.02 28.92 15.94
C THR A 322 16.38 28.85 15.27
N VAL A 323 16.41 28.88 13.95
CA VAL A 323 17.66 28.99 13.17
C VAL A 323 18.30 30.35 13.42
N THR A 324 19.56 30.35 13.86
CA THR A 324 20.46 31.50 13.72
C THR A 324 21.78 31.00 13.15
N GLU A 325 22.05 31.36 11.91
CA GLU A 325 23.36 31.13 11.29
C GLU A 325 24.43 31.92 12.03
N LYS A 326 25.61 31.32 12.21
CA LYS A 326 26.89 32.03 12.02
C LYS A 326 28.05 31.07 11.80
N THR A 327 28.52 31.11 10.56
CA THR A 327 29.87 30.81 10.09
C THR A 327 30.94 30.78 11.18
N GLU A 328 31.68 29.68 11.25
CA GLU A 328 33.03 29.68 11.83
C GLU A 328 33.94 30.63 11.03
N HIS A 329 34.85 31.32 11.73
CA HIS A 329 36.02 31.91 11.11
C HIS A 329 37.26 31.55 11.93
N VAL A 330 38.36 31.34 11.20
CA VAL A 330 39.57 30.69 11.67
C VAL A 330 40.51 31.73 12.27
N ASP A 331 41.10 31.44 13.43
CA ASP A 331 42.23 32.20 13.95
C ASP A 331 43.44 32.04 13.03
N VAL A 332 43.82 33.13 12.33
CA VAL A 332 45.14 33.30 11.74
C VAL A 332 45.71 34.64 12.22
N VAL A 333 47.00 34.60 12.53
CA VAL A 333 47.76 35.60 13.30
C VAL A 333 47.95 36.94 12.56
N GLU A 334 47.77 38.05 13.30
CA GLU A 334 48.25 39.44 13.06
C GLU A 334 47.87 40.12 11.72
N THR A 335 47.30 41.34 11.74
CA THR A 335 48.11 42.55 12.00
C THR A 335 47.28 43.81 12.37
N GLU A 336 47.83 44.58 13.30
CA GLU A 336 47.81 46.03 13.61
C GLU A 336 46.69 47.04 13.19
N GLU A 337 46.60 48.07 14.05
CA GLU A 337 46.14 49.47 13.84
C GLU A 337 44.65 49.87 13.64
N SER A 338 43.97 50.07 14.78
CA SER A 338 43.75 51.43 15.37
C SER A 338 42.32 52.00 15.53
N SER A 339 42.24 52.99 16.43
CA SER A 339 41.34 54.17 16.38
C SER A 339 39.86 54.09 16.83
N GLN A 340 39.69 54.12 18.17
CA GLN A 340 38.97 55.19 18.90
C GLN A 340 37.41 55.36 18.92
N ASN A 341 36.87 55.26 20.15
CA ASN A 341 36.09 56.29 20.90
C ASN A 341 34.55 56.22 21.14
N HIS A 342 34.22 56.39 22.44
CA HIS A 342 33.04 57.04 23.08
C HIS A 342 31.62 56.46 22.93
N TRP A 343 30.95 55.90 23.96
CA TRP A 343 30.46 56.47 25.26
C TRP A 343 29.63 57.77 25.12
N PRO A 344 28.47 57.92 25.82
CA PRO A 344 28.35 57.62 27.26
C PRO A 344 27.01 57.06 27.83
N ASN A 345 27.05 56.82 29.16
CA ASN A 345 25.97 56.45 30.09
C ASN A 345 24.71 57.35 30.07
N GLU A 346 23.61 56.84 30.65
CA GLU A 346 23.08 57.41 31.91
C GLU A 346 22.31 56.38 32.79
N TYR A 347 22.26 56.67 34.09
CA TYR A 347 21.65 55.94 35.23
C TYR A 347 20.79 56.97 36.02
N PRO A 348 19.82 56.67 36.94
CA PRO A 348 20.02 55.72 38.06
C PRO A 348 18.78 55.03 38.73
N GLU A 349 19.07 54.03 39.58
CA GLU A 349 18.60 53.74 40.98
C GLU A 349 17.17 54.11 41.51
N LYS A 350 16.60 53.60 42.64
CA LYS A 350 17.17 52.97 43.88
C LYS A 350 16.10 52.27 44.77
N LYS A 351 16.57 51.44 45.73
CA LYS A 351 15.99 51.01 47.05
C LYS A 351 14.96 49.85 47.15
N ALA A 352 15.29 48.92 48.06
CA ALA A 352 14.39 48.01 48.82
C ALA A 352 14.26 48.48 50.30
N PRO A 353 13.66 47.77 51.30
CA PRO A 353 14.24 46.52 51.86
C PRO A 353 13.29 45.45 52.53
N GLU A 354 13.71 44.18 52.45
CA GLU A 354 13.86 43.12 53.49
C GLU A 354 12.87 42.77 54.66
N LYS A 355 12.82 41.44 54.95
CA LYS A 355 12.79 40.70 56.27
C LYS A 355 11.51 40.72 57.14
N THR A 356 10.71 39.64 57.24
CA THR A 356 10.83 38.30 57.91
C THR A 356 10.51 38.21 59.42
N ARG A 357 9.58 37.30 59.82
CA ARG A 357 9.78 36.13 60.75
C ARG A 357 8.50 35.54 61.40
N HIS A 358 8.35 34.20 61.29
CA HIS A 358 7.70 33.20 62.21
C HIS A 358 6.24 33.47 62.72
N THR A 359 5.47 32.54 63.34
CA THR A 359 5.67 31.16 63.84
C THR A 359 4.36 30.33 63.78
N LEU A 360 4.41 29.00 63.89
CA LEU A 360 3.24 28.11 63.99
C LEU A 360 2.67 28.01 65.42
N VAL A 361 1.34 27.84 65.54
CA VAL A 361 0.66 27.09 66.63
C VAL A 361 -0.45 26.21 66.03
N LYS A 362 -0.80 25.08 66.69
CA LYS A 362 -1.69 24.02 66.19
C LYS A 362 -3.06 24.01 66.86
N SER A 363 -4.10 23.57 66.16
CA SER A 363 -5.20 22.79 66.73
C SER A 363 -5.78 21.81 65.68
N LYS A 364 -6.71 20.91 66.07
CA LYS A 364 -7.16 19.77 65.25
C LYS A 364 -8.69 19.70 65.14
N THR A 365 -9.13 19.16 63.99
CA THR A 365 -10.38 18.39 63.76
C THR A 365 -11.73 18.98 64.17
N ASN A 366 -12.61 19.17 63.17
CA ASN A 366 -13.80 18.32 63.08
C ASN A 366 -14.36 18.21 61.65
N LYS A 367 -15.20 17.19 61.39
CA LYS A 367 -15.86 16.94 60.09
C LYS A 367 -17.27 17.52 60.08
N THR A 368 -17.67 18.21 59.02
CA THR A 368 -19.07 18.34 58.59
C THR A 368 -19.19 18.34 57.07
N LYS A 369 -20.28 17.77 56.56
CA LYS A 369 -20.60 17.56 55.14
C LYS A 369 -21.87 18.34 54.82
N LEU A 370 -21.88 19.18 53.79
CA LEU A 370 -23.06 19.91 53.32
C LEU A 370 -23.08 20.03 51.79
N GLU A 371 -24.26 19.80 51.21
CA GLU A 371 -24.62 20.16 49.83
C GLU A 371 -25.20 21.59 49.80
N PRO A 372 -25.45 22.12 48.59
CA PRO A 372 -26.80 22.63 48.31
C PRO A 372 -27.43 21.92 47.09
N SER A 373 -28.76 21.73 47.12
CA SER A 373 -29.52 21.07 46.05
C SER A 373 -30.94 21.64 45.92
N LEU A 374 -31.64 21.27 44.83
CA LEU A 374 -33.08 21.56 44.53
C LEU A 374 -33.38 23.00 44.06
N LYS A 375 -34.37 23.31 43.20
CA LYS A 375 -35.32 22.56 42.33
C LYS A 375 -35.64 23.45 41.09
N TRP A 376 -36.16 22.95 39.97
CA TRP A 376 -37.60 22.76 39.67
C TRP A 376 -37.83 21.66 38.60
N LYS A 377 -39.09 21.26 38.36
CA LYS A 377 -39.47 20.08 37.56
C LYS A 377 -40.06 20.39 36.18
N ASN A 378 -39.79 19.47 35.24
CA ASN A 378 -40.57 18.94 34.11
C ASN A 378 -41.92 19.59 33.74
N LEU A 379 -42.18 19.68 32.42
CA LEU A 379 -43.27 18.95 31.70
C LEU A 379 -42.90 18.88 30.18
N PRO A 380 -43.63 18.12 29.31
CA PRO A 380 -43.06 17.59 28.06
C PRO A 380 -43.34 18.41 26.78
N LEU A 381 -42.60 18.08 25.71
CA LEU A 381 -42.93 18.42 24.32
C LEU A 381 -43.44 17.18 23.58
N ASN A 382 -44.74 17.14 23.30
CA ASN A 382 -45.31 16.33 22.22
C ASN A 382 -46.69 16.89 21.83
N GLY A 383 -47.04 16.88 20.54
CA GLY A 383 -48.37 17.30 20.05
C GLY A 383 -48.36 18.33 18.92
N HIS A 384 -48.38 17.84 17.67
CA HIS A 384 -48.99 18.58 16.56
C HIS A 384 -50.51 18.41 16.64
N GLN A 385 -51.27 19.50 16.56
CA GLN A 385 -52.37 19.61 15.59
C GLN A 385 -52.89 21.05 15.44
N GLU A 386 -53.59 21.30 14.34
CA GLU A 386 -54.14 22.59 13.90
C GLU A 386 -55.49 22.89 14.59
N ILE A 387 -55.99 24.14 14.48
CA ILE A 387 -57.28 24.47 13.82
C ILE A 387 -57.63 25.98 13.88
N ILE A 388 -57.65 26.62 12.70
CA ILE A 388 -58.66 27.58 12.17
C ILE A 388 -59.17 28.73 13.09
N SER A 389 -58.82 30.00 12.80
CA SER A 389 -59.68 30.93 12.01
C SER A 389 -59.31 32.44 11.95
N LYS A 390 -59.58 33.04 10.78
CA LYS A 390 -60.17 34.38 10.51
C LYS A 390 -59.43 35.71 10.84
N THR A 391 -58.71 36.19 9.82
CA THR A 391 -58.91 37.49 9.12
C THR A 391 -59.08 38.82 9.90
N LYS A 392 -58.26 39.83 9.55
CA LYS A 392 -58.71 40.94 8.69
C LYS A 392 -57.59 41.82 8.09
N ASN A 393 -57.87 42.22 6.85
CA ASN A 393 -57.35 43.28 5.97
C ASN A 393 -56.46 44.40 6.55
N CYS A 394 -55.50 44.85 5.71
CA CYS A 394 -55.60 46.17 5.07
C CYS A 394 -55.17 46.10 3.59
N ARG A 395 -55.37 47.17 2.81
CA ARG A 395 -55.31 47.19 1.33
C ARG A 395 -54.80 48.56 0.83
N GLU A 396 -54.67 48.70 -0.51
CA GLU A 396 -54.54 49.98 -1.26
C GLU A 396 -53.18 50.70 -1.07
N GLU A 397 -52.53 51.35 -2.06
CA GLU A 397 -52.71 51.60 -3.51
C GLU A 397 -51.30 51.91 -4.13
N LYS A 398 -50.97 52.11 -5.43
CA LYS A 398 -51.57 52.18 -6.80
C LYS A 398 -50.45 51.71 -7.80
N SER A 399 -50.65 51.18 -9.02
CA SER A 399 -51.03 51.80 -10.33
C SER A 399 -50.11 52.96 -10.79
N LEU A 400 -49.56 53.10 -12.03
CA LEU A 400 -49.87 52.68 -13.42
C LEU A 400 -48.53 52.57 -14.24
N ASP A 401 -48.39 52.16 -15.52
CA ASP A 401 -49.36 51.71 -16.54
C ASP A 401 -48.76 50.74 -17.59
N LYS A 402 -49.65 49.93 -18.21
CA LYS A 402 -49.84 49.61 -19.67
C LYS A 402 -48.64 49.65 -20.66
N LYS A 403 -48.56 48.83 -21.73
CA LYS A 403 -49.55 48.03 -22.52
C LYS A 403 -48.78 47.05 -23.47
N ASP A 404 -49.32 46.16 -24.33
CA ASP A 404 -50.68 45.69 -24.69
C ASP A 404 -50.61 44.27 -25.35
N GLN A 405 -51.67 43.44 -25.23
CA GLN A 405 -52.25 42.45 -26.19
C GLN A 405 -51.37 41.50 -27.07
N LYS A 406 -51.75 40.25 -27.44
CA LYS A 406 -52.98 39.39 -27.50
C LYS A 406 -52.47 37.91 -27.56
N ALA A 407 -53.18 36.78 -27.41
CA ALA A 407 -54.48 36.31 -26.87
C ALA A 407 -54.37 34.73 -26.77
N ALA A 408 -55.33 33.83 -26.50
CA ALA A 408 -56.78 33.91 -26.27
C ALA A 408 -57.28 32.87 -25.21
N LYS A 409 -58.02 31.81 -25.60
CA LYS A 409 -58.79 30.84 -24.74
C LYS A 409 -59.44 29.73 -25.63
N PRO A 410 -60.18 28.70 -25.13
CA PRO A 410 -60.43 28.19 -23.74
C PRO A 410 -60.47 26.62 -23.56
N THR A 411 -60.95 26.15 -22.39
CA THR A 411 -61.57 24.83 -22.04
C THR A 411 -60.72 23.52 -22.01
N SER A 412 -60.95 22.52 -21.13
CA SER A 412 -61.66 22.47 -19.81
C SER A 412 -61.40 21.15 -19.01
N SER A 413 -61.69 21.20 -17.69
CA SER A 413 -62.26 20.13 -16.82
C SER A 413 -61.61 18.73 -16.63
N GLU A 414 -61.03 18.52 -15.44
CA GLU A 414 -61.40 17.48 -14.43
C GLU A 414 -61.39 15.94 -14.70
N SER A 415 -60.40 15.23 -14.09
CA SER A 415 -60.56 14.51 -12.79
C SER A 415 -60.37 12.98 -12.63
N LYS A 416 -59.79 12.63 -11.45
CA LYS A 416 -60.12 11.52 -10.50
C LYS A 416 -59.62 10.06 -10.70
N LYS A 417 -59.13 9.53 -9.55
CA LYS A 417 -58.86 8.13 -9.11
C LYS A 417 -57.58 7.47 -9.71
N ARG A 418 -56.67 6.79 -8.98
CA ARG A 418 -56.57 6.13 -7.64
C ARG A 418 -56.71 4.59 -7.68
N SER A 419 -55.61 3.87 -7.96
CA SER A 419 -55.29 2.55 -7.37
C SER A 419 -53.90 2.03 -7.77
N ASN A 420 -53.01 1.83 -6.78
CA ASN A 420 -52.09 0.68 -6.74
C ASN A 420 -52.93 -0.60 -6.43
N PRO A 421 -52.47 -1.86 -6.67
CA PRO A 421 -51.09 -2.27 -6.42
C PRO A 421 -50.48 -3.46 -7.24
N LEU A 422 -49.20 -3.73 -6.93
CA LEU A 422 -48.52 -5.05 -6.83
C LEU A 422 -48.04 -5.87 -8.06
N THR A 423 -46.91 -6.54 -7.78
CA THR A 423 -46.40 -7.84 -8.29
C THR A 423 -45.61 -8.01 -9.61
N SER A 424 -44.59 -8.87 -9.48
CA SER A 424 -43.94 -9.75 -10.46
C SER A 424 -43.23 -9.18 -11.70
N SER A 425 -41.94 -8.90 -11.51
CA SER A 425 -40.82 -9.71 -12.02
C SER A 425 -40.65 -10.05 -13.52
N LEU A 426 -39.40 -9.78 -13.95
CA LEU A 426 -38.53 -10.57 -14.86
C LEU A 426 -38.58 -10.37 -16.40
N ARG A 427 -37.34 -10.38 -16.93
CA ARG A 427 -36.89 -10.63 -18.31
C ARG A 427 -37.39 -9.69 -19.42
N ARG A 428 -36.61 -8.63 -19.67
CA ARG A 428 -36.44 -8.08 -21.03
C ARG A 428 -35.70 -9.10 -21.91
N HIS A 429 -36.12 -9.23 -23.17
CA HIS A 429 -35.24 -9.68 -24.25
C HIS A 429 -34.72 -8.49 -25.06
N SER A 430 -33.55 -8.71 -25.65
CA SER A 430 -32.85 -7.95 -26.69
C SER A 430 -33.68 -7.04 -27.61
N ALA A 431 -33.17 -5.83 -27.84
CA ALA A 431 -33.29 -5.12 -29.12
C ALA A 431 -32.08 -4.18 -29.32
N LEU A 432 -31.36 -4.32 -30.44
CA LEU A 432 -30.23 -3.45 -30.79
C LEU A 432 -30.72 -2.11 -31.38
N LYS A 433 -29.91 -1.06 -31.28
CA LYS A 433 -29.74 -0.10 -32.38
C LYS A 433 -28.39 0.59 -32.35
N SER A 434 -27.71 0.55 -33.50
CA SER A 434 -26.34 1.02 -33.75
C SER A 434 -26.26 2.52 -34.03
N LYS A 435 -25.08 3.12 -33.80
CA LYS A 435 -24.56 4.22 -34.63
C LYS A 435 -23.02 4.26 -34.63
N THR A 436 -22.49 4.86 -35.68
CA THR A 436 -21.12 4.75 -36.23
C THR A 436 -20.00 5.42 -35.40
N PRO A 437 -18.73 5.03 -35.61
CA PRO A 437 -17.59 5.48 -34.79
C PRO A 437 -17.02 6.84 -35.22
N GLY A 438 -16.25 7.44 -34.31
CA GLY A 438 -15.26 8.48 -34.59
C GLY A 438 -13.88 8.04 -34.06
N THR A 439 -12.81 8.38 -34.78
CA THR A 439 -11.44 7.96 -34.49
C THR A 439 -10.89 8.51 -33.16
N LYS A 440 -10.09 7.69 -32.47
CA LYS A 440 -9.22 8.08 -31.35
C LYS A 440 -7.94 7.25 -31.36
N SER A 441 -6.86 7.84 -30.86
CA SER A 441 -5.61 7.17 -30.51
C SER A 441 -5.75 6.32 -29.24
N GLU A 442 -4.91 5.29 -29.12
CA GLU A 442 -4.82 4.41 -27.95
C GLU A 442 -3.74 4.91 -26.96
N ASP A 443 -4.08 5.91 -26.15
CA ASP A 443 -3.28 6.26 -24.96
C ASP A 443 -3.60 5.30 -23.81
N PHE A 444 -2.57 4.66 -23.23
CA PHE A 444 -2.71 3.73 -22.12
C PHE A 444 -3.06 4.45 -20.81
N SER A 445 -4.35 4.46 -20.45
CA SER A 445 -4.82 4.96 -19.16
C SER A 445 -4.63 3.90 -18.06
N GLU A 446 -3.85 4.22 -17.03
CA GLU A 446 -3.65 3.40 -15.84
C GLU A 446 -4.93 3.40 -14.98
N SER A 447 -5.89 2.56 -15.38
CA SER A 447 -7.19 2.43 -14.71
C SER A 447 -7.05 1.90 -13.28
N SER A 448 -6.96 2.81 -12.32
CA SER A 448 -7.07 2.51 -10.89
C SER A 448 -8.48 1.98 -10.58
N THR A 449 -8.63 0.66 -10.50
CA THR A 449 -9.89 -0.02 -10.19
C THR A 449 -10.26 0.09 -8.70
N GLU A 450 -10.52 1.30 -8.22
CA GLU A 450 -11.43 1.51 -7.09
C GLU A 450 -12.87 1.35 -7.58
N SER A 451 -13.32 0.10 -7.71
CA SER A 451 -14.69 -0.25 -8.06
C SER A 451 -15.67 0.14 -6.94
N GLU A 452 -16.08 1.42 -6.84
CA GLU A 452 -17.14 1.88 -5.90
C GLU A 452 -18.57 1.42 -6.33
N GLU A 453 -18.70 0.15 -6.77
CA GLU A 453 -19.96 -0.58 -6.99
C GLU A 453 -20.20 -1.69 -5.94
N ASP A 454 -19.94 -1.37 -4.67
CA ASP A 454 -20.61 -2.01 -3.55
C ASP A 454 -21.63 -1.03 -2.94
N GLU A 455 -22.92 -1.34 -3.09
CA GLU A 455 -23.93 -0.78 -2.20
C GLU A 455 -23.78 -1.45 -0.84
N GLU A 456 -23.08 -0.79 0.09
CA GLU A 456 -23.15 -1.09 1.52
C GLU A 456 -24.63 -1.19 1.93
N GLN A 457 -25.14 -2.42 2.06
CA GLN A 457 -26.37 -2.63 2.82
C GLN A 457 -26.14 -2.05 4.22
N PRO A 458 -27.16 -1.43 4.84
CA PRO A 458 -26.98 -0.84 6.16
C PRO A 458 -26.63 -1.95 7.16
N GLU A 459 -25.36 -2.03 7.56
CA GLU A 459 -24.88 -2.96 8.57
C GLU A 459 -25.76 -2.84 9.81
N ARG A 460 -26.63 -3.83 10.00
CA ARG A 460 -27.27 -4.04 11.28
C ARG A 460 -26.20 -4.54 12.24
N ARG A 461 -25.49 -3.61 12.88
CA ARG A 461 -24.70 -3.92 14.07
C ARG A 461 -25.62 -4.60 15.07
N THR A 462 -25.41 -5.89 15.27
CA THR A 462 -25.98 -6.64 16.37
C THR A 462 -25.66 -5.91 17.67
N GLN A 463 -26.63 -5.77 18.57
CA GLN A 463 -26.36 -5.21 19.90
C GLN A 463 -25.69 -6.26 20.77
N GLU A 464 -24.38 -6.47 20.57
CA GLU A 464 -23.56 -7.39 21.34
C GLU A 464 -22.44 -6.65 22.07
N GLY A 465 -22.25 -6.99 23.35
CA GLY A 465 -21.08 -6.61 24.14
C GLY A 465 -20.97 -5.12 24.48
N SER A 466 -21.46 -4.73 25.65
CA SER A 466 -21.02 -3.49 26.30
C SER A 466 -19.55 -3.63 26.74
N THR A 467 -18.62 -3.24 25.88
CA THR A 467 -17.33 -2.71 26.34
C THR A 467 -17.54 -1.26 26.75
N ASP A 468 -17.14 -0.90 27.97
CA ASP A 468 -17.33 0.46 28.48
C ASP A 468 -16.58 1.47 27.61
N LEU A 469 -17.33 2.34 26.92
CA LEU A 469 -16.72 3.42 26.14
C LEU A 469 -16.04 4.42 27.11
N PRO A 470 -14.78 4.82 26.86
CA PRO A 470 -14.08 5.79 27.70
C PRO A 470 -14.89 7.09 27.90
N ALA A 471 -14.78 7.69 29.08
CA ALA A 471 -15.61 8.82 29.51
C ALA A 471 -15.52 10.06 28.59
N GLU A 472 -14.41 10.17 27.85
CA GLU A 472 -14.13 11.15 26.80
C GLU A 472 -15.16 11.10 25.66
N TYR A 473 -15.71 9.93 25.35
CA TYR A 473 -16.65 9.74 24.24
C TYR A 473 -18.00 10.44 24.50
N TRP A 474 -18.44 10.53 25.76
CA TRP A 474 -19.59 11.32 26.17
C TRP A 474 -19.30 12.83 26.17
N GLN A 475 -18.05 13.22 26.45
CA GLN A 475 -17.62 14.62 26.36
C GLN A 475 -17.63 15.11 24.92
N ILE A 476 -17.24 14.28 23.94
CA ILE A 476 -17.36 14.58 22.50
C ILE A 476 -18.83 14.81 22.11
N GLN A 477 -19.76 13.96 22.54
CA GLN A 477 -21.20 14.17 22.31
C GLN A 477 -21.68 15.53 22.87
N LYS A 478 -21.20 15.90 24.07
CA LYS A 478 -21.52 17.18 24.71
C LYS A 478 -20.91 18.39 23.97
N LEU A 479 -19.68 18.28 23.47
CA LEU A 479 -19.03 19.31 22.65
C LEU A 479 -19.77 19.51 21.32
N VAL A 480 -20.13 18.42 20.63
CA VAL A 480 -20.91 18.45 19.38
C VAL A 480 -22.29 19.08 19.59
N LYS A 481 -22.94 18.82 20.73
CA LYS A 481 -24.26 19.40 21.07
C LYS A 481 -24.22 20.91 21.37
N TYR A 482 -23.06 21.48 21.66
CA TYR A 482 -22.90 22.89 22.06
C TYR A 482 -21.81 23.63 21.28
N LEU A 483 -21.71 23.38 19.97
CA LEU A 483 -20.74 23.95 19.02
C LEU A 483 -20.73 25.50 18.99
N LYS A 484 -19.95 26.09 19.90
CA LYS A 484 -19.46 27.48 19.91
C LYS A 484 -17.95 27.52 19.62
N ILE A 485 -17.36 28.71 19.52
CA ILE A 485 -15.92 28.95 19.25
C ILE A 485 -15.01 28.05 20.11
N GLY A 486 -15.19 28.03 21.44
CA GLY A 486 -14.34 27.25 22.34
C GLY A 486 -14.40 25.74 22.09
N SER A 487 -15.59 25.17 21.91
CA SER A 487 -15.75 23.75 21.56
C SER A 487 -15.26 23.41 20.16
N LEU A 488 -15.34 24.34 19.19
CA LEU A 488 -14.78 24.15 17.85
C LEU A 488 -13.25 24.16 17.89
N LYS A 489 -12.61 25.06 18.66
CA LYS A 489 -11.16 25.03 18.89
C LYS A 489 -10.72 23.70 19.48
N ILE A 490 -11.41 23.19 20.51
CA ILE A 490 -11.10 21.87 21.09
C ILE A 490 -11.27 20.76 20.04
N LEU A 491 -12.40 20.76 19.30
CA LEU A 491 -12.70 19.73 18.30
C LEU A 491 -11.73 19.73 17.12
N LYS A 492 -11.21 20.89 16.69
CA LYS A 492 -10.13 20.98 15.70
C LYS A 492 -8.95 20.12 16.15
N GLU A 493 -8.36 20.42 17.30
CA GLU A 493 -7.14 19.74 17.77
C GLU A 493 -7.36 18.23 17.99
N ILE A 494 -8.46 17.82 18.65
CA ILE A 494 -8.71 16.39 18.91
C ILE A 494 -9.17 15.61 17.66
N SER A 495 -9.67 16.29 16.62
CA SER A 495 -10.09 15.63 15.36
C SER A 495 -8.92 15.05 14.54
N HIS A 496 -7.67 15.24 14.97
CA HIS A 496 -6.53 14.52 14.39
C HIS A 496 -6.57 13.00 14.70
N ASN A 497 -7.30 12.53 15.72
CA ASN A 497 -7.47 11.10 16.01
C ASN A 497 -8.62 10.45 15.19
N SER A 498 -8.37 9.30 14.55
CA SER A 498 -9.36 8.59 13.68
C SER A 498 -10.63 8.12 14.39
N GLN A 499 -10.54 7.69 15.64
CA GLN A 499 -11.69 7.28 16.46
C GLN A 499 -12.58 8.49 16.78
N ILE A 500 -11.95 9.64 17.05
CA ILE A 500 -12.65 10.90 17.37
C ILE A 500 -13.34 11.47 16.12
N ARG A 501 -12.72 11.40 14.94
CA ARG A 501 -13.39 11.75 13.66
C ARG A 501 -14.65 10.92 13.42
N SER A 502 -14.60 9.63 13.75
CA SER A 502 -15.74 8.72 13.66
C SER A 502 -16.85 9.16 14.62
N ALA A 503 -16.51 9.40 15.90
CA ALA A 503 -17.43 9.92 16.91
C ALA A 503 -18.12 11.22 16.49
N ILE A 504 -17.38 12.19 15.93
CA ILE A 504 -17.92 13.46 15.44
C ILE A 504 -18.91 13.25 14.29
N ALA A 505 -18.66 12.28 13.41
CA ALA A 505 -19.59 11.93 12.33
C ALA A 505 -20.83 11.17 12.85
N ASP A 506 -20.67 10.24 13.79
CA ASP A 506 -21.74 9.46 14.39
C ASP A 506 -22.72 10.32 15.22
N TYR A 507 -22.20 11.30 15.97
CA TYR A 507 -23.04 12.28 16.68
C TYR A 507 -23.55 13.44 15.79
N GLY A 508 -23.40 13.34 14.47
CA GLY A 508 -23.93 14.33 13.51
C GLY A 508 -23.23 15.69 13.53
N GLY A 509 -22.06 15.81 14.15
CA GLY A 509 -21.33 17.08 14.28
C GLY A 509 -20.95 17.69 12.94
N LEU A 510 -20.66 16.88 11.93
CA LEU A 510 -20.47 17.33 10.54
C LEU A 510 -21.65 18.15 10.00
N GLN A 511 -22.89 17.77 10.32
CA GLN A 511 -24.07 18.50 9.84
C GLN A 511 -24.23 19.85 10.57
N ILE A 512 -23.86 19.93 11.84
CA ILE A 512 -23.87 21.19 12.58
C ILE A 512 -22.75 22.11 12.04
N MET A 513 -21.55 21.57 11.81
CA MET A 513 -20.43 22.32 11.21
C MET A 513 -20.77 22.84 9.81
N VAL A 514 -21.42 22.04 8.96
CA VAL A 514 -21.87 22.46 7.62
C VAL A 514 -22.87 23.63 7.68
N ASN A 515 -23.74 23.69 8.69
CA ASN A 515 -24.64 24.82 8.90
C ASN A 515 -23.91 26.06 9.49
N ILE A 516 -22.85 25.86 10.27
CA ILE A 516 -22.02 26.96 10.79
C ILE A 516 -21.29 27.70 9.66
N LEU A 517 -20.99 27.04 8.52
CA LEU A 517 -20.40 27.71 7.35
C LEU A 517 -21.26 28.87 6.80
N ASP A 518 -22.55 28.93 7.10
CA ASP A 518 -23.45 30.03 6.70
C ASP A 518 -23.38 31.26 7.65
N CYS A 519 -22.63 31.21 8.76
CA CYS A 519 -22.63 32.30 9.75
C CYS A 519 -21.87 33.56 9.29
N GLN A 520 -22.18 34.71 9.88
CA GLN A 520 -21.46 35.97 9.59
C GLN A 520 -20.08 36.06 10.28
N ASP A 521 -19.87 35.29 11.34
CA ASP A 521 -18.60 35.21 12.06
C ASP A 521 -17.53 34.47 11.22
N LYS A 522 -16.45 35.19 10.85
CA LYS A 522 -15.32 34.68 10.07
C LYS A 522 -14.51 33.63 10.85
N ASP A 523 -14.34 33.81 12.15
CA ASP A 523 -13.51 32.93 12.99
C ASP A 523 -14.23 31.58 13.24
N LEU A 524 -15.56 31.61 13.38
CA LEU A 524 -16.40 30.39 13.39
C LEU A 524 -16.35 29.63 12.05
N LYS A 525 -16.38 30.35 10.91
CA LYS A 525 -16.24 29.76 9.57
C LYS A 525 -14.92 29.01 9.41
N CYS A 526 -13.80 29.64 9.76
CA CYS A 526 -12.47 29.02 9.71
C CYS A 526 -12.44 27.71 10.52
N LEU A 527 -12.81 27.78 11.80
CA LEU A 527 -12.75 26.62 12.70
C LEU A 527 -13.68 25.48 12.27
N ALA A 528 -14.87 25.80 11.74
CA ALA A 528 -15.79 24.79 11.20
C ALA A 528 -15.22 24.12 9.95
N ALA A 529 -14.62 24.88 9.03
CA ALA A 529 -14.00 24.35 7.82
C ALA A 529 -12.75 23.51 8.11
N GLU A 530 -11.85 23.96 9.00
CA GLU A 530 -10.68 23.16 9.41
C GLU A 530 -11.09 21.85 10.12
N THR A 531 -12.10 21.90 10.99
CA THR A 531 -12.61 20.67 11.65
C THR A 531 -13.26 19.73 10.62
N ILE A 532 -13.99 20.25 9.63
CA ILE A 532 -14.50 19.45 8.50
C ILE A 532 -13.33 18.82 7.72
N ALA A 533 -12.24 19.55 7.45
CA ALA A 533 -11.07 19.03 6.74
C ALA A 533 -10.44 17.83 7.48
N ASN A 534 -10.24 17.95 8.79
CA ASN A 534 -9.70 16.87 9.60
C ASN A 534 -10.61 15.63 9.64
N VAL A 535 -11.93 15.83 9.77
CA VAL A 535 -12.90 14.72 9.83
C VAL A 535 -13.13 14.08 8.45
N ALA A 536 -13.06 14.84 7.34
CA ALA A 536 -13.37 14.37 5.99
C ALA A 536 -12.36 13.36 5.38
N LYS A 537 -11.33 12.92 6.11
CA LYS A 537 -10.33 11.98 5.56
C LYS A 537 -10.86 10.55 5.30
N PHE A 538 -12.08 10.18 5.72
CA PHE A 538 -12.72 8.87 5.43
C PHE A 538 -14.03 8.96 4.60
N ARG A 539 -14.38 7.89 3.86
CA ARG A 539 -15.49 7.85 2.87
C ARG A 539 -16.84 8.33 3.44
N ARG A 540 -17.26 7.84 4.62
CA ARG A 540 -18.56 8.20 5.23
C ARG A 540 -18.65 9.69 5.60
N ALA A 541 -17.60 10.31 6.13
CA ALA A 541 -17.58 11.75 6.37
C ALA A 541 -17.72 12.57 5.08
N ARG A 542 -16.99 12.18 4.01
CA ARG A 542 -17.11 12.81 2.67
C ARG A 542 -18.53 12.70 2.11
N ARG A 543 -19.20 11.56 2.32
CA ARG A 543 -20.61 11.31 1.94
C ARG A 543 -21.56 12.28 2.68
N THR A 544 -21.41 12.41 3.99
CA THR A 544 -22.22 13.30 4.85
C THR A 544 -22.08 14.79 4.46
N VAL A 545 -20.85 15.30 4.29
CA VAL A 545 -20.61 16.71 3.91
C VAL A 545 -21.25 17.05 2.55
N ARG A 546 -21.23 16.11 1.60
CA ARG A 546 -21.92 16.27 0.31
C ARG A 546 -23.44 16.26 0.45
N GLN A 547 -24.00 15.28 1.17
CA GLN A 547 -25.46 15.11 1.30
C GLN A 547 -26.15 16.33 1.92
N HIS A 548 -25.50 17.04 2.83
CA HIS A 548 -26.03 18.25 3.44
C HIS A 548 -25.66 19.56 2.72
N GLY A 549 -25.10 19.49 1.50
CA GLY A 549 -24.78 20.66 0.69
C GLY A 549 -23.51 21.43 1.13
N GLY A 550 -22.70 20.86 2.02
CA GLY A 550 -21.46 21.47 2.51
C GLY A 550 -20.47 21.82 1.40
N ILE A 551 -20.38 20.99 0.35
CA ILE A 551 -19.51 21.27 -0.81
C ILE A 551 -19.84 22.62 -1.47
N LYS A 552 -21.12 22.96 -1.66
CA LYS A 552 -21.52 24.25 -2.25
C LYS A 552 -21.14 25.43 -1.35
N ARG A 553 -21.30 25.26 -0.03
CA ARG A 553 -20.94 26.29 0.97
C ARG A 553 -19.43 26.53 1.02
N LEU A 554 -18.64 25.45 1.07
CA LEU A 554 -17.18 25.50 1.06
C LEU A 554 -16.63 26.12 -0.23
N VAL A 555 -17.24 25.84 -1.40
CA VAL A 555 -16.92 26.56 -2.65
C VAL A 555 -17.27 28.05 -2.55
N GLY A 556 -18.39 28.41 -1.91
CA GLY A 556 -18.73 29.81 -1.63
C GLY A 556 -17.74 30.54 -0.71
N LEU A 557 -17.02 29.83 0.17
CA LEU A 557 -15.95 30.43 0.98
C LEU A 557 -14.70 30.80 0.17
N LEU A 558 -14.54 30.29 -1.05
CA LEU A 558 -13.44 30.66 -1.95
C LEU A 558 -13.63 32.04 -2.61
N ASP A 559 -14.81 32.67 -2.47
CA ASP A 559 -15.12 33.92 -3.17
C ASP A 559 -14.58 35.18 -2.45
N CYS A 560 -13.26 35.27 -2.29
CA CYS A 560 -12.58 36.43 -1.72
C CYS A 560 -12.22 37.51 -2.76
N VAL A 561 -11.99 38.74 -2.27
CA VAL A 561 -11.63 39.94 -3.06
C VAL A 561 -10.28 39.74 -3.82
N PRO A 562 -10.08 40.33 -5.02
CA PRO A 562 -8.87 40.08 -5.83
C PRO A 562 -7.55 40.45 -5.14
N MET A 563 -6.69 39.45 -4.93
CA MET A 563 -5.38 39.59 -4.29
C MET A 563 -4.34 40.23 -5.23
N ARG A 564 -4.39 41.56 -5.38
CA ARG A 564 -3.43 42.35 -6.18
C ARG A 564 -2.67 43.43 -5.39
N SER A 565 -2.90 43.55 -4.09
CA SER A 565 -2.22 44.49 -3.19
C SER A 565 -1.37 43.73 -2.19
N SER A 566 -0.12 44.12 -2.01
CA SER A 566 0.74 43.66 -0.90
C SER A 566 0.31 44.27 0.44
N ASN A 567 -0.33 45.44 0.41
CA ASN A 567 -0.94 46.06 1.58
C ASN A 567 -2.37 45.51 1.73
N LEU A 568 -2.56 44.62 2.69
CA LEU A 568 -3.87 44.09 3.09
C LEU A 568 -4.39 44.85 4.32
N THR A 569 -5.72 44.92 4.45
CA THR A 569 -6.36 45.30 5.72
C THR A 569 -6.67 44.05 6.55
N PRO A 570 -6.74 44.14 7.89
CA PRO A 570 -7.08 42.99 8.75
C PRO A 570 -8.44 42.33 8.43
N GLU A 571 -9.36 43.10 7.84
CA GLU A 571 -10.64 42.60 7.31
C GLU A 571 -10.41 41.59 6.16
N GLN A 572 -9.53 41.93 5.22
CA GLN A 572 -9.16 41.14 4.05
C GLN A 572 -8.27 39.95 4.40
N GLU A 573 -7.35 40.10 5.37
CA GLU A 573 -6.55 38.98 5.89
C GLU A 573 -7.45 37.88 6.45
N LYS A 574 -8.52 38.25 7.18
CA LYS A 574 -9.54 37.29 7.64
C LYS A 574 -10.35 36.65 6.50
N ASP A 575 -10.63 37.37 5.42
CA ASP A 575 -11.32 36.78 4.25
C ASP A 575 -10.42 35.81 3.47
N ILE A 576 -9.11 36.09 3.40
CA ILE A 576 -8.10 35.17 2.85
C ILE A 576 -8.02 33.92 3.74
N GLU A 577 -8.01 34.07 5.07
CA GLU A 577 -7.96 32.94 6.00
C GLU A 577 -9.23 32.05 5.94
N VAL A 578 -10.42 32.66 5.79
CA VAL A 578 -11.68 31.93 5.53
C VAL A 578 -11.59 31.12 4.23
N ALA A 579 -11.07 31.72 3.15
CA ALA A 579 -10.89 31.03 1.88
C ALA A 579 -9.84 29.91 1.96
N ARG A 580 -8.76 30.07 2.74
CA ARG A 580 -7.74 29.03 3.00
C ARG A 580 -8.37 27.83 3.70
N CYS A 581 -9.14 28.08 4.77
CA CYS A 581 -9.84 27.05 5.51
C CYS A 581 -10.89 26.33 4.63
N GLY A 582 -11.59 27.08 3.78
CA GLY A 582 -12.51 26.55 2.77
C GLY A 582 -11.81 25.60 1.77
N ALA A 583 -10.67 26.03 1.21
CA ALA A 583 -9.86 25.21 0.30
C ALA A 583 -9.34 23.93 0.99
N LEU A 584 -8.87 24.01 2.24
CA LEU A 584 -8.37 22.86 2.99
C LEU A 584 -9.48 21.81 3.24
N ALA A 585 -10.70 22.26 3.51
CA ALA A 585 -11.88 21.41 3.63
C ALA A 585 -12.28 20.77 2.28
N LEU A 586 -12.18 21.53 1.18
CA LEU A 586 -12.43 21.01 -0.18
C LEU A 586 -11.41 19.97 -0.61
N TRP A 587 -10.13 20.16 -0.30
CA TRP A 587 -9.06 19.18 -0.57
C TRP A 587 -9.32 17.85 0.14
N SER A 588 -9.65 17.90 1.43
CA SER A 588 -10.02 16.68 2.17
C SER A 588 -11.32 16.03 1.63
N CYS A 589 -12.21 16.82 1.03
CA CYS A 589 -13.44 16.33 0.39
C CYS A 589 -13.24 15.80 -1.04
N SER A 590 -12.27 16.30 -1.82
CA SER A 590 -12.08 15.95 -3.24
C SER A 590 -11.49 14.55 -3.46
N LYS A 591 -10.99 13.89 -2.40
CA LYS A 591 -10.69 12.44 -2.31
C LYS A 591 -11.92 11.51 -2.48
N SER A 592 -12.96 11.94 -3.18
CA SER A 592 -14.12 11.13 -3.60
C SER A 592 -14.61 11.65 -4.94
N THR A 593 -14.71 10.77 -5.93
CA THR A 593 -15.18 11.05 -7.31
C THR A 593 -16.48 11.88 -7.32
N ARG A 594 -17.48 11.41 -6.57
CA ARG A 594 -18.80 12.06 -6.39
C ARG A 594 -18.73 13.43 -5.69
N ASN A 595 -17.64 13.76 -4.99
CA ASN A 595 -17.39 15.10 -4.43
C ASN A 595 -16.70 16.02 -5.43
N LYS A 596 -15.73 15.53 -6.23
CA LYS A 596 -15.13 16.30 -7.33
C LYS A 596 -16.23 16.83 -8.26
N GLU A 597 -17.14 15.97 -8.68
CA GLU A 597 -18.27 16.37 -9.53
C GLU A 597 -19.21 17.40 -8.86
N ALA A 598 -19.34 17.38 -7.53
CA ALA A 598 -20.09 18.39 -6.78
C ALA A 598 -19.35 19.73 -6.70
N ILE A 599 -18.01 19.73 -6.59
CA ILE A 599 -17.18 20.95 -6.64
C ILE A 599 -17.26 21.58 -8.03
N ARG A 600 -17.19 20.78 -9.10
CA ARG A 600 -17.36 21.23 -10.49
C ARG A 600 -18.71 21.89 -10.71
N LYS A 601 -19.80 21.21 -10.31
CA LYS A 601 -21.18 21.74 -10.39
C LYS A 601 -21.45 22.95 -9.49
N ALA A 602 -20.66 23.16 -8.45
CA ALA A 602 -20.74 24.35 -7.59
C ALA A 602 -19.96 25.56 -8.14
N GLY A 603 -19.23 25.43 -9.24
CA GLY A 603 -18.41 26.52 -9.81
C GLY A 603 -17.05 26.69 -9.13
N GLY A 604 -16.51 25.65 -8.49
CA GLY A 604 -15.24 25.75 -7.76
C GLY A 604 -14.00 25.97 -8.64
N ILE A 605 -14.02 25.55 -9.91
CA ILE A 605 -12.83 25.57 -10.78
C ILE A 605 -12.34 27.00 -11.09
N PRO A 606 -13.19 27.95 -11.55
CA PRO A 606 -12.75 29.33 -11.77
C PRO A 606 -12.33 30.07 -10.49
N LEU A 607 -12.93 29.72 -9.34
CA LEU A 607 -12.53 30.29 -8.04
C LEU A 607 -11.14 29.81 -7.62
N LEU A 608 -10.84 28.52 -7.78
CA LEU A 608 -9.50 27.97 -7.59
C LEU A 608 -8.50 28.59 -8.59
N ALA A 609 -8.88 28.83 -9.86
CA ALA A 609 -8.03 29.50 -10.85
C ALA A 609 -7.67 30.94 -10.45
N ARG A 610 -8.60 31.65 -9.79
CA ARG A 610 -8.39 32.99 -9.27
C ARG A 610 -7.51 33.00 -8.02
N LEU A 611 -7.64 32.01 -7.14
CA LEU A 611 -6.83 31.87 -5.93
C LEU A 611 -5.39 31.40 -6.21
N LEU A 612 -5.17 30.60 -7.25
CA LEU A 612 -3.85 30.11 -7.69
C LEU A 612 -2.88 31.24 -8.08
N LYS A 613 -3.40 32.45 -8.30
CA LYS A 613 -2.68 33.69 -8.65
C LYS A 613 -2.37 34.58 -7.44
N SER A 614 -2.64 34.11 -6.22
CA SER A 614 -2.31 34.83 -4.98
C SER A 614 -0.83 34.65 -4.58
N PRO A 615 -0.20 35.64 -3.91
CA PRO A 615 1.21 35.57 -3.51
C PRO A 615 1.45 34.76 -2.22
N HIS A 616 0.42 34.17 -1.60
CA HIS A 616 0.51 33.58 -0.28
C HIS A 616 0.60 32.05 -0.35
N SER A 617 1.80 31.48 -0.16
CA SER A 617 2.04 30.03 -0.22
C SER A 617 1.07 29.20 0.63
N ASN A 618 0.70 29.69 1.82
CA ASN A 618 -0.24 29.03 2.74
C ASN A 618 -1.68 28.95 2.21
N MET A 619 -2.07 29.82 1.28
CA MET A 619 -3.31 29.73 0.50
C MET A 619 -3.15 28.76 -0.67
N LEU A 620 -2.01 28.83 -1.37
CA LEU A 620 -1.75 28.04 -2.57
C LEU A 620 -1.71 26.54 -2.29
N ILE A 621 -1.11 26.09 -1.17
CA ILE A 621 -1.01 24.67 -0.79
C ILE A 621 -2.39 23.95 -0.84
N PRO A 622 -3.43 24.35 -0.08
CA PRO A 622 -4.72 23.68 -0.14
C PRO A 622 -5.50 23.90 -1.46
N VAL A 623 -5.24 24.99 -2.18
CA VAL A 623 -5.80 25.23 -3.52
C VAL A 623 -5.23 24.24 -4.53
N VAL A 624 -3.91 24.11 -4.59
CA VAL A 624 -3.20 23.17 -5.47
C VAL A 624 -3.48 21.73 -5.07
N GLY A 625 -3.50 21.40 -3.77
CA GLY A 625 -3.92 20.09 -3.28
C GLY A 625 -5.35 19.72 -3.70
N THR A 626 -6.29 20.69 -3.69
CA THR A 626 -7.64 20.48 -4.23
C THR A 626 -7.59 20.17 -5.73
N LEU A 627 -6.81 20.93 -6.52
CA LEU A 627 -6.64 20.72 -7.95
C LEU A 627 -5.98 19.37 -8.28
N GLN A 628 -4.90 19.01 -7.57
CA GLN A 628 -4.17 17.74 -7.65
C GLN A 628 -5.11 16.54 -7.48
N GLU A 629 -6.02 16.57 -6.50
CA GLU A 629 -6.95 15.46 -6.30
C GLU A 629 -8.08 15.43 -7.35
N CYS A 630 -8.48 16.60 -7.86
CA CYS A 630 -9.47 16.67 -8.93
C CYS A 630 -8.91 16.28 -10.31
N ALA A 631 -7.62 16.54 -10.59
CA ALA A 631 -6.95 16.26 -11.86
C ALA A 631 -6.94 14.78 -12.27
N SER A 632 -7.17 13.87 -11.32
CA SER A 632 -7.39 12.45 -11.59
C SER A 632 -8.63 12.16 -12.46
N GLU A 633 -9.56 13.11 -12.61
CA GLU A 633 -10.70 12.99 -13.55
C GLU A 633 -10.38 13.68 -14.88
N PRO A 634 -10.51 13.03 -16.05
CA PRO A 634 -10.27 13.67 -17.35
C PRO A 634 -11.12 14.93 -17.58
N SER A 635 -12.36 14.94 -17.06
CA SER A 635 -13.25 16.11 -17.14
C SER A 635 -12.79 17.32 -16.32
N TYR A 636 -11.84 17.12 -15.39
CA TYR A 636 -11.16 18.16 -14.65
C TYR A 636 -9.86 18.62 -15.31
N ARG A 637 -9.06 17.71 -15.88
CA ARG A 637 -7.86 18.09 -16.66
C ARG A 637 -8.21 19.10 -17.76
N LEU A 638 -9.28 18.81 -18.51
CA LEU A 638 -9.82 19.72 -19.53
C LEU A 638 -10.18 21.10 -18.97
N ALA A 639 -10.77 21.17 -17.77
CA ALA A 639 -11.17 22.42 -17.14
C ALA A 639 -9.96 23.22 -16.59
N ILE A 640 -8.99 22.53 -15.96
CA ILE A 640 -7.70 23.08 -15.51
C ILE A 640 -6.94 23.70 -16.70
N LYS A 641 -6.95 23.01 -17.85
CA LYS A 641 -6.37 23.45 -19.12
C LYS A 641 -7.09 24.67 -19.70
N THR A 642 -8.43 24.65 -19.72
CA THR A 642 -9.28 25.75 -20.21
C THR A 642 -9.11 27.05 -19.41
N GLU A 643 -9.00 26.95 -18.08
CA GLU A 643 -8.74 28.08 -17.18
C GLU A 643 -7.26 28.53 -17.16
N LYS A 644 -6.40 27.93 -18.00
CA LYS A 644 -4.95 28.16 -18.11
C LYS A 644 -4.14 27.95 -16.83
N MET A 645 -4.65 27.17 -15.88
CA MET A 645 -4.00 26.95 -14.57
C MET A 645 -2.59 26.36 -14.67
N ILE A 646 -2.27 25.64 -15.76
CA ILE A 646 -0.95 25.03 -15.98
C ILE A 646 0.16 26.10 -15.95
N GLU A 647 -0.10 27.30 -16.47
CA GLU A 647 0.83 28.43 -16.46
C GLU A 647 1.19 28.84 -15.01
N ASP A 648 0.21 28.87 -14.12
CA ASP A 648 0.39 29.31 -12.74
C ASP A 648 0.90 28.18 -11.83
N LEU A 649 0.55 26.91 -12.12
CA LEU A 649 1.21 25.75 -11.49
C LEU A 649 2.72 25.74 -11.80
N VAL A 650 3.09 26.00 -13.06
CA VAL A 650 4.50 26.07 -13.49
C VAL A 650 5.24 27.22 -12.80
N LYS A 651 4.66 28.42 -12.71
CA LYS A 651 5.26 29.54 -11.95
C LYS A 651 5.52 29.17 -10.49
N ASN A 652 4.55 28.51 -9.84
CA ASN A 652 4.64 28.14 -8.43
C ASN A 652 5.69 27.04 -8.12
N LEU A 653 6.22 26.32 -9.12
CA LEU A 653 7.40 25.46 -8.93
C LEU A 653 8.65 26.24 -8.50
N ASN A 654 8.75 27.52 -8.84
CA ASN A 654 9.89 28.38 -8.47
C ASN A 654 9.73 29.02 -7.09
N SER A 655 8.72 28.65 -6.30
CA SER A 655 8.55 29.15 -4.93
C SER A 655 9.58 28.56 -3.95
N GLU A 656 9.85 29.25 -2.85
CA GLU A 656 10.78 28.76 -1.82
C GLU A 656 10.19 27.62 -0.98
N ASN A 657 8.86 27.48 -0.93
CA ASN A 657 8.15 26.52 -0.10
C ASN A 657 8.10 25.12 -0.77
N GLN A 658 8.75 24.14 -0.15
CA GLN A 658 8.84 22.77 -0.66
C GLN A 658 7.50 22.03 -0.72
N GLU A 659 6.58 22.28 0.21
CA GLU A 659 5.24 21.67 0.23
C GLU A 659 4.42 22.17 -0.98
N LEU A 660 4.50 23.47 -1.29
CA LEU A 660 3.89 24.04 -2.50
C LEU A 660 4.51 23.47 -3.78
N GLN A 661 5.85 23.34 -3.83
CA GLN A 661 6.55 22.72 -4.96
C GLN A 661 6.09 21.27 -5.19
N MET A 662 5.96 20.48 -4.13
CA MET A 662 5.48 19.10 -4.15
C MET A 662 4.05 18.99 -4.69
N HIS A 663 3.12 19.82 -4.19
CA HIS A 663 1.75 19.81 -4.69
C HIS A 663 1.64 20.30 -6.13
N CYS A 664 2.43 21.31 -6.55
CA CYS A 664 2.48 21.75 -7.94
C CYS A 664 3.01 20.66 -8.88
N ALA A 665 4.10 19.98 -8.51
CA ALA A 665 4.66 18.87 -9.26
C ALA A 665 3.65 17.70 -9.36
N SER A 666 3.02 17.30 -8.26
CA SER A 666 2.04 16.20 -8.26
C SER A 666 0.73 16.57 -8.98
N ALA A 667 0.35 17.87 -9.03
CA ALA A 667 -0.74 18.34 -9.88
C ALA A 667 -0.37 18.25 -11.36
N ILE A 668 0.87 18.63 -11.74
CA ILE A 668 1.39 18.48 -13.11
C ILE A 668 1.45 17.01 -13.52
N PHE A 669 1.98 16.12 -12.67
CA PHE A 669 1.99 14.66 -12.86
C PHE A 669 0.63 14.10 -13.28
N LYS A 670 -0.44 14.44 -12.53
CA LYS A 670 -1.82 13.99 -12.82
C LYS A 670 -2.46 14.69 -14.03
N CYS A 671 -1.97 15.84 -14.46
CA CYS A 671 -2.47 16.54 -15.66
C CYS A 671 -1.71 16.16 -16.94
N ALA A 672 -0.44 15.73 -16.82
CA ALA A 672 0.47 15.39 -17.93
C ALA A 672 0.18 14.04 -18.61
N GLU A 673 -0.84 13.30 -18.13
CA GLU A 673 -1.44 12.19 -18.87
C GLU A 673 -2.04 12.67 -20.21
N ASP A 674 -2.55 13.91 -20.27
CA ASP A 674 -2.99 14.56 -21.50
C ASP A 674 -1.79 15.11 -22.30
N GLU A 675 -1.71 14.78 -23.61
CA GLU A 675 -0.66 15.27 -24.53
C GLU A 675 -0.53 16.80 -24.54
N GLU A 676 -1.63 17.53 -24.75
CA GLU A 676 -1.65 19.00 -24.75
C GLU A 676 -1.08 19.60 -23.45
N THR A 677 -1.20 18.91 -22.31
CA THR A 677 -0.63 19.38 -21.03
C THR A 677 0.89 19.22 -21.02
N ARG A 678 1.43 18.13 -21.59
CA ARG A 678 2.87 17.91 -21.73
C ARG A 678 3.52 19.06 -22.52
N ASP A 679 2.82 19.54 -23.55
CA ASP A 679 3.26 20.69 -24.34
C ASP A 679 3.08 22.03 -23.64
N LEU A 680 1.97 22.26 -22.92
CA LEU A 680 1.79 23.50 -22.15
C LEU A 680 2.85 23.65 -21.05
N VAL A 681 3.21 22.57 -20.35
CA VAL A 681 4.30 22.58 -19.35
C VAL A 681 5.64 22.99 -20.00
N ARG A 682 5.92 22.52 -21.22
CA ARG A 682 7.08 22.93 -22.02
C ARG A 682 7.01 24.39 -22.45
N GLN A 683 5.89 24.83 -23.02
CA GLN A 683 5.69 26.20 -23.51
C GLN A 683 5.78 27.25 -22.39
N TYR A 684 5.34 26.91 -21.18
CA TYR A 684 5.48 27.76 -19.99
C TYR A 684 6.83 27.62 -19.26
N GLY A 685 7.78 26.83 -19.80
CA GLY A 685 9.13 26.69 -19.25
C GLY A 685 9.27 25.77 -18.03
N GLY A 686 8.24 25.00 -17.68
CA GLY A 686 8.17 24.21 -16.44
C GLY A 686 9.12 23.01 -16.36
N LEU A 687 9.70 22.57 -17.49
CA LEU A 687 10.66 21.47 -17.52
C LEU A 687 11.98 21.80 -16.78
N GLN A 688 12.43 23.06 -16.82
CA GLN A 688 13.68 23.48 -16.16
C GLN A 688 13.54 23.58 -14.62
N PRO A 689 12.47 24.17 -14.05
CA PRO A 689 12.18 24.07 -12.62
C PRO A 689 12.10 22.62 -12.11
N LEU A 690 11.44 21.72 -12.85
CA LEU A 690 11.40 20.30 -12.48
C LEU A 690 12.80 19.67 -12.47
N ALA A 691 13.64 19.95 -13.48
CA ALA A 691 15.03 19.49 -13.53
C ALA A 691 15.86 19.98 -12.32
N LEU A 692 15.74 21.27 -11.96
CA LEU A 692 16.44 21.85 -10.82
C LEU A 692 16.02 21.23 -9.49
N LEU A 693 14.74 20.87 -9.33
CA LEU A 693 14.20 20.29 -8.10
C LEU A 693 14.66 18.86 -7.80
N LEU A 694 15.16 18.11 -8.79
CA LEU A 694 15.75 16.78 -8.55
C LEU A 694 16.94 16.81 -7.58
N ASN A 695 17.64 17.94 -7.47
CA ASN A 695 18.81 18.10 -6.59
C ASN A 695 18.44 18.26 -5.10
N LYS A 696 17.15 18.33 -4.74
CA LYS A 696 16.68 18.42 -3.33
C LYS A 696 16.52 17.03 -2.70
N PHE A 697 17.63 16.31 -2.58
CA PHE A 697 17.65 14.88 -2.18
C PHE A 697 17.04 14.57 -0.80
N ASP A 698 16.96 15.55 0.10
CA ASP A 698 16.49 15.37 1.48
C ASP A 698 14.97 15.09 1.56
N ASN A 699 14.18 15.75 0.71
CA ASN A 699 12.72 15.69 0.75
C ASN A 699 12.20 14.61 -0.21
N LYS A 700 12.01 13.40 0.31
CA LYS A 700 11.58 12.23 -0.49
C LYS A 700 10.18 12.36 -1.08
N GLU A 701 9.25 13.06 -0.42
CA GLU A 701 7.88 13.28 -0.94
C GLU A 701 7.88 14.28 -2.10
N LEU A 702 8.64 15.38 -2.00
CA LEU A 702 8.90 16.30 -3.10
C LEU A 702 9.58 15.58 -4.28
N LEU A 703 10.60 14.76 -3.99
CA LEU A 703 11.33 14.01 -5.01
C LEU A 703 10.42 13.01 -5.75
N ALA A 704 9.53 12.30 -5.05
CA ALA A 704 8.52 11.43 -5.67
C ALA A 704 7.57 12.21 -6.58
N ALA A 705 7.07 13.36 -6.14
CA ALA A 705 6.20 14.22 -6.93
C ALA A 705 6.89 14.80 -8.19
N VAL A 706 8.15 15.24 -8.07
CA VAL A 706 8.95 15.82 -9.18
C VAL A 706 9.35 14.76 -10.19
N THR A 707 9.85 13.59 -9.73
CA THR A 707 10.20 12.47 -10.63
C THR A 707 8.98 11.94 -11.38
N GLY A 708 7.81 11.85 -10.72
CA GLY A 708 6.56 11.48 -11.38
C GLY A 708 6.15 12.51 -12.45
N ALA A 709 6.22 13.81 -12.13
CA ALA A 709 5.95 14.88 -13.09
C ALA A 709 6.87 14.81 -14.31
N ILE A 710 8.16 14.54 -14.10
CA ILE A 710 9.14 14.33 -15.17
C ILE A 710 8.78 13.09 -16.00
N TRP A 711 8.48 11.94 -15.38
CA TRP A 711 8.09 10.71 -16.10
C TRP A 711 6.93 10.95 -17.07
N LYS A 712 5.80 11.47 -16.57
CA LYS A 712 4.65 11.72 -17.46
C LYS A 712 4.93 12.83 -18.48
N CYS A 713 5.83 13.79 -18.21
CA CYS A 713 6.29 14.74 -19.23
C CYS A 713 7.18 14.09 -20.31
N SER A 714 8.02 13.11 -19.97
CA SER A 714 8.91 12.38 -20.90
C SER A 714 8.19 11.51 -21.92
N ILE A 715 6.88 11.27 -21.78
CA ILE A 715 6.07 10.62 -22.82
C ILE A 715 6.07 11.45 -24.13
N SER A 716 6.30 12.77 -24.05
CA SER A 716 6.54 13.60 -25.23
C SER A 716 8.03 13.64 -25.60
N ARG A 717 8.36 13.18 -26.81
CA ARG A 717 9.73 13.22 -27.38
C ARG A 717 10.32 14.62 -27.37
N ASP A 718 9.51 15.61 -27.68
CA ASP A 718 9.88 17.03 -27.62
C ASP A 718 10.30 17.47 -26.21
N ASN A 719 9.68 16.92 -25.16
CA ASN A 719 10.07 17.18 -23.78
C ASN A 719 11.36 16.42 -23.42
N VAL A 720 11.54 15.19 -23.93
CA VAL A 720 12.76 14.39 -23.75
C VAL A 720 13.99 15.13 -24.28
N THR A 721 13.92 15.78 -25.45
CA THR A 721 15.05 16.60 -25.96
C THR A 721 15.39 17.77 -25.03
N LYS A 722 14.39 18.40 -24.39
CA LYS A 722 14.65 19.45 -23.38
C LYS A 722 15.17 18.90 -22.05
N PHE A 723 14.72 17.72 -21.62
CA PHE A 723 15.31 17.03 -20.47
C PHE A 723 16.76 16.60 -20.73
N GLN A 724 17.14 16.28 -21.97
CA GLN A 724 18.52 16.06 -22.40
C GLN A 724 19.35 17.36 -22.33
N GLU A 725 18.83 18.49 -22.83
CA GLU A 725 19.49 19.80 -22.68
C GLU A 725 19.72 20.19 -21.20
N PHE A 726 18.81 19.81 -20.31
CA PHE A 726 18.89 20.08 -18.87
C PHE A 726 19.60 18.99 -18.04
N LYS A 727 20.22 17.99 -18.68
CA LYS A 727 20.94 16.87 -18.04
C LYS A 727 20.13 16.04 -17.04
N VAL A 728 18.82 15.98 -17.22
CA VAL A 728 17.90 15.27 -16.32
C VAL A 728 18.15 13.76 -16.34
N ILE A 729 18.63 13.21 -17.45
CA ILE A 729 18.91 11.78 -17.59
C ILE A 729 20.06 11.39 -16.65
N GLU A 730 21.12 12.19 -16.59
CA GLU A 730 22.24 11.98 -15.68
C GLU A 730 21.80 12.04 -14.20
N THR A 731 20.97 13.03 -13.83
CA THR A 731 20.43 13.14 -12.46
C THR A 731 19.44 12.02 -12.11
N LEU A 732 18.64 11.54 -13.05
CA LEU A 732 17.78 10.38 -12.85
C LEU A 732 18.60 9.09 -12.65
N VAL A 733 19.73 8.93 -13.35
CA VAL A 733 20.62 7.78 -13.14
C VAL A 733 21.24 7.79 -11.73
N THR A 734 21.60 8.96 -11.17
CA THR A 734 22.07 9.04 -9.78
C THR A 734 20.98 8.78 -8.72
N LEU A 735 19.70 8.72 -9.13
CA LEU A 735 18.55 8.42 -8.27
C LEU A 735 18.09 6.96 -8.35
N LEU A 736 18.80 6.08 -9.06
CA LEU A 736 18.51 4.65 -9.15
C LEU A 736 18.93 3.85 -7.90
N THR A 737 19.69 4.44 -6.99
CA THR A 737 20.21 3.80 -5.76
C THR A 737 19.74 4.54 -4.50
N ASP A 738 19.52 3.79 -3.42
CA ASP A 738 19.22 4.28 -2.07
C ASP A 738 17.99 5.23 -1.96
N GLN A 739 17.01 5.05 -2.84
CA GLN A 739 15.73 5.78 -2.82
C GLN A 739 14.55 4.86 -2.46
N PRO A 740 13.45 5.39 -1.88
CA PRO A 740 12.24 4.61 -1.64
C PRO A 740 11.55 4.19 -2.95
N GLU A 741 10.79 3.09 -2.91
CA GLU A 741 10.20 2.47 -4.11
C GLU A 741 9.32 3.43 -4.95
N GLU A 742 8.60 4.36 -4.33
CA GLU A 742 7.78 5.35 -5.05
C GLU A 742 8.63 6.28 -5.93
N VAL A 743 9.82 6.67 -5.45
CA VAL A 743 10.79 7.44 -6.25
C VAL A 743 11.37 6.55 -7.35
N LEU A 744 11.76 5.31 -7.03
CA LEU A 744 12.33 4.38 -8.01
C LEU A 744 11.36 4.06 -9.16
N ILE A 745 10.06 3.85 -8.87
CA ILE A 745 9.02 3.62 -9.88
C ILE A 745 8.98 4.78 -10.89
N ASN A 746 9.00 6.02 -10.39
CA ASN A 746 8.94 7.22 -11.21
C ASN A 746 10.25 7.49 -11.95
N VAL A 747 11.41 7.31 -11.31
CA VAL A 747 12.74 7.48 -11.91
C VAL A 747 12.95 6.49 -13.05
N VAL A 748 12.68 5.21 -12.81
CA VAL A 748 12.82 4.15 -13.82
C VAL A 748 11.79 4.34 -14.94
N GLY A 749 10.56 4.75 -14.62
CA GLY A 749 9.56 5.12 -15.63
C GLY A 749 10.06 6.25 -16.54
N ALA A 750 10.55 7.35 -15.95
CA ALA A 750 11.11 8.48 -16.70
C ALA A 750 12.29 8.06 -17.60
N LEU A 751 13.20 7.22 -17.09
CA LEU A 751 14.31 6.68 -17.86
C LEU A 751 13.86 5.76 -19.00
N GLY A 752 12.80 4.96 -18.80
CA GLY A 752 12.23 4.08 -19.82
C GLY A 752 11.58 4.83 -20.98
N GLU A 753 10.92 5.96 -20.72
CA GLU A 753 10.43 6.86 -21.78
C GLU A 753 11.61 7.58 -22.47
N CYS A 754 12.56 8.12 -21.70
CA CYS A 754 13.74 8.78 -22.26
C CYS A 754 14.59 7.83 -23.14
N ALA A 755 14.68 6.55 -22.78
CA ALA A 755 15.43 5.52 -23.51
C ALA A 755 14.78 5.10 -24.84
N GLN A 756 13.55 5.52 -25.15
CA GLN A 756 12.97 5.32 -26.48
C GLN A 756 13.81 6.04 -27.56
N GLU A 757 14.33 7.22 -27.24
CA GLU A 757 15.21 8.00 -28.12
C GLU A 757 16.67 7.45 -28.08
N PRO A 758 17.25 7.00 -29.22
CA PRO A 758 18.54 6.30 -29.24
C PRO A 758 19.70 7.04 -28.57
N ALA A 759 19.79 8.36 -28.75
CA ALA A 759 20.84 9.19 -28.17
C ALA A 759 20.93 9.07 -26.63
N ASN A 760 19.80 8.83 -25.97
CA ASN A 760 19.71 8.73 -24.52
C ASN A 760 20.14 7.35 -24.00
N ARG A 761 19.99 6.29 -24.79
CA ARG A 761 20.44 4.93 -24.45
C ARG A 761 21.94 4.91 -24.18
N ALA A 762 22.70 5.61 -25.01
CA ALA A 762 24.14 5.79 -24.84
C ALA A 762 24.51 6.70 -23.66
N ILE A 763 23.66 7.68 -23.28
CA ILE A 763 23.87 8.52 -22.08
C ILE A 763 23.67 7.67 -20.81
N ILE A 764 22.56 6.92 -20.72
CA ILE A 764 22.27 6.04 -19.58
C ILE A 764 23.42 5.05 -19.34
N ARG A 765 23.99 4.47 -20.41
CA ARG A 765 25.19 3.62 -20.31
C ARG A 765 26.43 4.38 -19.84
N LYS A 766 26.73 5.55 -20.42
CA LYS A 766 27.90 6.37 -20.03
C LYS A 766 27.85 6.85 -18.57
N CYS A 767 26.65 7.01 -18.01
CA CYS A 767 26.42 7.32 -16.60
C CYS A 767 26.36 6.09 -15.69
N GLY A 768 26.56 4.87 -16.22
CA GLY A 768 26.55 3.62 -15.45
C GLY A 768 25.16 3.07 -15.09
N GLY A 769 24.08 3.69 -15.56
CA GLY A 769 22.70 3.39 -15.12
C GLY A 769 22.17 2.01 -15.50
N ILE A 770 22.80 1.32 -16.45
CA ILE A 770 22.42 -0.05 -16.85
C ILE A 770 22.56 -1.03 -15.67
N ASN A 771 23.60 -0.92 -14.85
CA ASN A 771 23.83 -1.85 -13.74
C ASN A 771 22.74 -1.72 -12.64
N PRO A 772 22.44 -0.52 -12.10
CA PRO A 772 21.27 -0.34 -11.23
C PRO A 772 19.94 -0.82 -11.85
N LEU A 773 19.69 -0.55 -13.13
CA LEU A 773 18.47 -1.02 -13.82
C LEU A 773 18.37 -2.55 -13.85
N VAL A 774 19.46 -3.27 -14.17
CA VAL A 774 19.45 -4.74 -14.17
C VAL A 774 19.27 -5.29 -12.75
N ASN A 775 19.91 -4.71 -11.73
CA ASN A 775 19.74 -5.13 -10.33
C ASN A 775 18.28 -4.98 -9.85
N LEU A 776 17.57 -3.93 -10.28
CA LEU A 776 16.17 -3.71 -9.92
C LEU A 776 15.19 -4.75 -10.52
N LEU A 777 15.62 -5.58 -11.49
CA LEU A 777 14.84 -6.75 -11.95
C LEU A 777 14.65 -7.82 -10.85
N THR A 778 15.42 -7.75 -9.76
CA THR A 778 15.28 -8.64 -8.59
C THR A 778 14.28 -8.13 -7.54
N SER A 779 13.66 -6.96 -7.76
CA SER A 779 12.67 -6.38 -6.83
C SER A 779 11.40 -7.24 -6.71
N THR A 780 10.66 -7.06 -5.61
CA THR A 780 9.33 -7.68 -5.40
C THR A 780 8.18 -6.76 -5.78
N ASN A 781 8.42 -5.46 -5.98
CA ASN A 781 7.38 -4.48 -6.31
C ASN A 781 6.96 -4.61 -7.78
N LYS A 782 5.70 -4.99 -8.01
CA LYS A 782 5.11 -5.24 -9.34
C LYS A 782 5.22 -4.04 -10.29
N THR A 783 4.88 -2.84 -9.81
CA THR A 783 4.87 -1.62 -10.63
C THR A 783 6.30 -1.21 -10.98
N LEU A 784 7.23 -1.38 -10.03
CA LEU A 784 8.65 -1.18 -10.29
C LEU A 784 9.16 -2.17 -11.34
N LEU A 785 8.89 -3.47 -11.21
CA LEU A 785 9.27 -4.49 -12.19
C LEU A 785 8.73 -4.20 -13.60
N VAL A 786 7.48 -3.74 -13.74
CA VAL A 786 6.91 -3.34 -15.04
C VAL A 786 7.68 -2.17 -15.65
N ASN A 787 8.08 -1.17 -14.86
CA ASN A 787 8.88 -0.04 -15.37
C ASN A 787 10.33 -0.45 -15.65
N VAL A 788 10.96 -1.27 -14.80
CA VAL A 788 12.35 -1.74 -14.98
C VAL A 788 12.47 -2.61 -16.24
N THR A 789 11.58 -3.58 -16.43
CA THR A 789 11.57 -4.43 -17.64
C THR A 789 11.42 -3.59 -18.91
N LYS A 790 10.50 -2.61 -18.94
CA LYS A 790 10.37 -1.65 -20.06
C LYS A 790 11.65 -0.84 -20.30
N ALA A 791 12.26 -0.30 -19.24
CA ALA A 791 13.48 0.50 -19.34
C ALA A 791 14.69 -0.33 -19.80
N VAL A 792 14.87 -1.55 -19.29
CA VAL A 792 15.92 -2.49 -19.72
C VAL A 792 15.71 -2.88 -21.18
N GLY A 793 14.49 -3.19 -21.61
CA GLY A 793 14.19 -3.49 -23.03
C GLY A 793 14.43 -2.31 -23.97
N ALA A 794 14.08 -1.09 -23.55
CA ALA A 794 14.38 0.13 -24.31
C ALA A 794 15.90 0.36 -24.43
N CYS A 795 16.65 0.12 -23.35
CA CYS A 795 18.11 0.15 -23.36
C CYS A 795 18.73 -0.96 -24.21
N ALA A 796 18.17 -2.19 -24.20
CA ALA A 796 18.63 -3.34 -24.99
C ALA A 796 18.44 -3.16 -26.51
N SER A 797 17.68 -2.13 -26.93
CA SER A 797 17.55 -1.74 -28.33
C SER A 797 18.79 -1.01 -28.89
N GLU A 798 19.89 -0.98 -28.14
CA GLU A 798 21.20 -0.42 -28.52
C GLU A 798 22.29 -1.51 -28.31
N PRO A 799 23.06 -1.93 -29.34
CA PRO A 799 23.95 -3.09 -29.24
C PRO A 799 24.96 -3.04 -28.08
N ASP A 800 25.74 -1.96 -27.94
CA ASP A 800 26.70 -1.82 -26.83
C ASP A 800 26.05 -1.45 -25.47
N ASN A 801 24.71 -1.34 -25.38
CA ASN A 801 24.00 -1.51 -24.11
C ASN A 801 23.62 -2.98 -23.88
N MET A 802 23.22 -3.70 -24.94
CA MET A 802 22.80 -5.10 -24.86
C MET A 802 23.93 -6.01 -24.37
N THR A 803 25.16 -5.82 -24.86
CA THR A 803 26.35 -6.52 -24.36
C THR A 803 26.67 -6.24 -22.88
N VAL A 804 26.24 -5.10 -22.35
CA VAL A 804 26.35 -4.78 -20.90
C VAL A 804 25.22 -5.42 -20.10
N ILE A 805 23.99 -5.47 -20.65
CA ILE A 805 22.84 -6.12 -20.02
C ILE A 805 23.08 -7.64 -19.90
N ASP A 806 23.66 -8.27 -20.92
CA ASP A 806 23.92 -9.71 -20.90
C ASP A 806 25.01 -10.11 -19.89
N ARG A 807 26.13 -9.38 -19.88
CA ARG A 807 27.23 -9.53 -18.89
C ARG A 807 26.81 -9.29 -17.43
N LEU A 808 25.60 -8.82 -17.20
CA LEU A 808 24.97 -8.64 -15.89
C LEU A 808 23.83 -9.66 -15.62
N ASP A 809 23.79 -10.77 -16.38
CA ASP A 809 22.73 -11.79 -16.35
C ASP A 809 21.32 -11.24 -16.65
N GLY A 810 21.21 -10.05 -17.27
CA GLY A 810 19.96 -9.32 -17.44
C GLY A 810 18.91 -10.09 -18.25
N VAL A 811 19.31 -10.78 -19.31
CA VAL A 811 18.40 -11.62 -20.12
C VAL A 811 17.86 -12.79 -19.30
N ARG A 812 18.71 -13.43 -18.48
CA ARG A 812 18.30 -14.52 -17.58
C ARG A 812 17.33 -14.02 -16.50
N LEU A 813 17.51 -12.80 -15.99
CA LEU A 813 16.58 -12.17 -15.05
C LEU A 813 15.22 -11.85 -15.72
N LEU A 814 15.22 -11.30 -16.94
CA LEU A 814 13.99 -11.11 -17.73
C LEU A 814 13.25 -12.45 -17.94
N TRP A 815 13.98 -13.53 -18.27
CA TRP A 815 13.38 -14.85 -18.45
C TRP A 815 12.83 -15.46 -17.14
N SER A 816 13.44 -15.12 -16.00
CA SER A 816 12.91 -15.47 -14.68
C SER A 816 11.56 -14.77 -14.39
N LEU A 817 11.42 -13.50 -14.78
CA LEU A 817 10.20 -12.72 -14.58
C LEU A 817 9.00 -13.21 -15.40
N LEU A 818 9.20 -14.02 -16.46
CA LEU A 818 8.12 -14.74 -17.13
C LEU A 818 7.37 -15.72 -16.20
N LYS A 819 8.01 -16.17 -15.11
CA LYS A 819 7.40 -17.04 -14.08
C LYS A 819 6.64 -16.24 -13.00
N ASN A 820 6.61 -14.91 -13.07
CA ASN A 820 5.91 -14.08 -12.10
C ASN A 820 4.39 -14.26 -12.23
N PRO A 821 3.61 -14.38 -11.13
CA PRO A 821 2.16 -14.55 -11.19
C PRO A 821 1.39 -13.29 -11.63
N HIS A 822 2.06 -12.16 -11.88
CA HIS A 822 1.41 -10.93 -12.33
C HIS A 822 1.46 -10.77 -13.86
N PRO A 823 0.32 -10.76 -14.57
CA PRO A 823 0.30 -10.71 -16.03
C PRO A 823 1.09 -9.53 -16.62
N ASP A 824 1.00 -8.34 -16.03
CA ASP A 824 1.67 -7.15 -16.58
C ASP A 824 3.21 -7.28 -16.53
N VAL A 825 3.74 -8.00 -15.52
CA VAL A 825 5.19 -8.28 -15.39
C VAL A 825 5.61 -9.34 -16.42
N GLN A 826 4.78 -10.36 -16.66
CA GLN A 826 5.03 -11.35 -17.70
C GLN A 826 5.02 -10.72 -19.10
N ALA A 827 4.06 -9.83 -19.35
CA ALA A 827 3.92 -9.13 -20.62
C ALA A 827 5.07 -8.14 -20.88
N SER A 828 5.50 -7.39 -19.86
CA SER A 828 6.61 -6.44 -20.00
C SER A 828 7.97 -7.15 -20.08
N ALA A 829 8.15 -8.27 -19.38
CA ALA A 829 9.35 -9.12 -19.53
C ALA A 829 9.42 -9.79 -20.91
N ALA A 830 8.32 -10.37 -21.40
CA ALA A 830 8.25 -10.95 -22.75
C ALA A 830 8.51 -9.89 -23.84
N TRP A 831 8.01 -8.66 -23.65
CA TRP A 831 8.31 -7.55 -24.54
C TRP A 831 9.79 -7.15 -24.48
N ALA A 832 10.39 -7.06 -23.29
CA ALA A 832 11.79 -6.68 -23.11
C ALA A 832 12.78 -7.71 -23.68
N ILE A 833 12.41 -8.99 -23.73
CA ILE A 833 13.21 -10.07 -24.36
C ILE A 833 13.33 -9.87 -25.88
N CYS A 834 12.36 -9.22 -26.54
CA CYS A 834 12.39 -9.01 -27.99
C CYS A 834 13.64 -8.24 -28.47
N PRO A 835 13.92 -7.00 -28.02
CA PRO A 835 15.12 -6.27 -28.41
C PRO A 835 16.41 -6.92 -27.91
N CYS A 836 16.38 -7.70 -26.82
CA CYS A 836 17.53 -8.50 -26.41
C CYS A 836 17.92 -9.52 -27.50
N ILE A 837 16.97 -10.34 -27.96
CA ILE A 837 17.22 -11.33 -29.03
C ILE A 837 17.60 -10.64 -30.36
N GLU A 838 17.01 -9.49 -30.68
CA GLU A 838 17.36 -8.77 -31.92
C GLU A 838 18.78 -8.17 -31.92
N ASN A 839 19.33 -7.85 -30.74
CA ASN A 839 20.64 -7.19 -30.60
C ASN A 839 21.68 -8.05 -29.86
N ALA A 840 21.40 -9.33 -29.63
CA ALA A 840 22.31 -10.34 -29.07
C ALA A 840 23.40 -10.76 -30.07
N LYS A 841 24.14 -9.79 -30.59
CA LYS A 841 25.28 -9.98 -31.49
C LYS A 841 26.52 -9.38 -30.86
N ASP A 842 27.33 -10.23 -30.24
CA ASP A 842 28.67 -9.81 -29.86
C ASP A 842 29.58 -9.67 -31.10
N GLY A 843 30.65 -8.88 -30.96
CA GLY A 843 31.68 -8.78 -31.98
C GLY A 843 32.66 -9.95 -31.87
N ASP A 844 33.06 -10.49 -33.03
CA ASP A 844 33.94 -11.65 -33.22
C ASP A 844 33.34 -13.03 -32.86
N GLU A 845 32.87 -13.72 -33.90
CA GLU A 845 32.76 -15.18 -34.10
C GLU A 845 32.18 -16.07 -32.97
N ASN A 846 30.89 -16.43 -33.14
CA ASN A 846 30.22 -17.67 -32.67
C ASN A 846 29.68 -17.73 -31.21
N GLU A 847 28.93 -16.72 -30.77
CA GLU A 847 27.70 -16.98 -30.00
C GLU A 847 26.52 -16.36 -30.76
N ASP A 848 25.58 -17.20 -31.20
CA ASP A 848 24.44 -16.76 -32.00
C ASP A 848 23.25 -16.39 -31.10
N ALA A 849 22.39 -15.45 -31.53
CA ALA A 849 21.22 -15.04 -30.75
C ALA A 849 20.23 -16.21 -30.49
N GLY A 850 20.34 -17.29 -31.27
CA GLY A 850 19.67 -18.55 -31.02
C GLY A 850 20.21 -19.31 -29.79
N GLU A 851 21.53 -19.42 -29.68
CA GLU A 851 22.21 -20.15 -28.60
C GLU A 851 21.98 -19.50 -27.23
N MET A 852 22.00 -18.15 -27.16
CA MET A 852 21.60 -17.40 -25.97
C MET A 852 20.23 -17.87 -25.44
N VAL A 853 19.24 -18.04 -26.33
CA VAL A 853 17.90 -18.52 -25.96
C VAL A 853 17.90 -20.00 -25.56
N ARG A 854 18.72 -20.83 -26.22
CA ARG A 854 18.88 -22.27 -25.87
C ARG A 854 19.57 -22.49 -24.52
N SER A 855 20.42 -21.56 -24.08
CA SER A 855 21.08 -21.62 -22.76
C SER A 855 20.09 -21.65 -21.59
N PHE A 856 18.90 -21.05 -21.76
CA PHE A 856 17.85 -21.01 -20.75
C PHE A 856 17.05 -22.32 -20.73
N VAL A 857 17.54 -23.31 -19.96
CA VAL A 857 16.91 -24.63 -19.79
C VAL A 857 15.42 -24.50 -19.40
N GLY A 858 14.53 -25.07 -20.21
CA GLY A 858 13.07 -24.97 -20.05
C GLY A 858 12.48 -23.60 -20.43
N GLY A 859 13.28 -22.66 -20.93
CA GLY A 859 12.86 -21.31 -21.30
C GLY A 859 11.93 -21.28 -22.51
N LEU A 860 12.23 -22.09 -23.53
CA LEU A 860 11.37 -22.27 -24.71
C LEU A 860 10.04 -22.96 -24.36
N GLU A 861 10.06 -23.96 -23.47
CA GLU A 861 8.83 -24.57 -22.96
C GLU A 861 7.97 -23.56 -22.19
N LEU A 862 8.60 -22.74 -21.33
CA LEU A 862 7.91 -21.70 -20.57
C LEU A 862 7.20 -20.69 -21.48
N ILE A 863 7.89 -20.16 -22.50
CA ILE A 863 7.30 -19.12 -23.36
C ILE A 863 6.18 -19.66 -24.26
N VAL A 864 6.27 -20.92 -24.71
CA VAL A 864 5.17 -21.61 -25.40
C VAL A 864 4.00 -21.89 -24.44
N ASN A 865 4.27 -22.28 -23.18
CA ASN A 865 3.22 -22.46 -22.17
C ASN A 865 2.46 -21.17 -21.85
N LEU A 866 3.07 -19.98 -21.94
CA LEU A 866 2.39 -18.70 -21.71
C LEU A 866 1.32 -18.36 -22.77
N LEU A 867 1.30 -19.03 -23.92
CA LEU A 867 0.17 -18.95 -24.89
C LEU A 867 -1.16 -19.48 -24.31
N LYS A 868 -1.15 -20.10 -23.13
CA LYS A 868 -2.34 -20.56 -22.40
C LYS A 868 -2.91 -19.47 -21.46
N SER A 869 -2.33 -18.27 -21.43
CA SER A 869 -2.78 -17.16 -20.58
C SER A 869 -4.11 -16.57 -21.05
N GLU A 870 -4.98 -16.18 -20.11
CA GLU A 870 -6.22 -15.44 -20.41
C GLU A 870 -5.96 -13.95 -20.72
N ASN A 871 -4.78 -13.41 -20.36
CA ASN A 871 -4.47 -12.00 -20.57
C ASN A 871 -3.90 -11.76 -21.99
N LYS A 872 -4.68 -11.04 -22.81
CA LYS A 872 -4.33 -10.62 -24.18
C LYS A 872 -3.00 -9.89 -24.32
N GLU A 873 -2.61 -9.07 -23.35
CA GLU A 873 -1.35 -8.32 -23.36
C GLU A 873 -0.16 -9.26 -23.18
N VAL A 874 -0.28 -10.26 -22.29
CA VAL A 874 0.69 -11.36 -22.16
C VAL A 874 0.78 -12.13 -23.48
N LEU A 875 -0.35 -12.54 -24.05
CA LEU A 875 -0.39 -13.25 -25.32
C LEU A 875 0.25 -12.45 -26.46
N ALA A 876 0.04 -11.13 -26.51
CA ALA A 876 0.59 -10.26 -27.55
C ALA A 876 2.11 -10.16 -27.45
N SER A 877 2.64 -9.89 -26.24
CA SER A 877 4.10 -9.86 -26.01
C SER A 877 4.76 -11.22 -26.19
N VAL A 878 4.09 -12.31 -25.80
CA VAL A 878 4.58 -13.69 -26.01
C VAL A 878 4.62 -14.04 -27.50
N CYS A 879 3.62 -13.64 -28.29
CA CYS A 879 3.67 -13.80 -29.75
C CYS A 879 4.78 -12.96 -30.39
N ALA A 880 5.04 -11.75 -29.89
CA ALA A 880 6.17 -10.91 -30.33
C ALA A 880 7.53 -11.56 -30.00
N ALA A 881 7.67 -12.16 -28.82
CA ALA A 881 8.88 -12.88 -28.43
C ALA A 881 9.07 -14.15 -29.27
N ILE A 882 8.02 -14.95 -29.47
CA ILE A 882 8.04 -16.12 -30.35
C ILE A 882 8.41 -15.75 -31.79
N THR A 883 7.93 -14.61 -32.30
CA THR A 883 8.30 -14.08 -33.63
C THR A 883 9.81 -13.81 -33.76
N ASN A 884 10.48 -13.45 -32.65
CA ASN A 884 11.91 -13.22 -32.60
C ASN A 884 12.72 -14.51 -32.40
N ILE A 885 12.27 -15.38 -31.49
CA ILE A 885 12.84 -16.71 -31.24
C ILE A 885 12.84 -17.56 -32.52
N ALA A 886 11.72 -17.54 -33.27
CA ALA A 886 11.52 -18.24 -34.54
C ALA A 886 12.25 -17.60 -35.75
N LYS A 887 13.24 -16.73 -35.53
CA LYS A 887 14.20 -16.31 -36.57
C LYS A 887 15.36 -17.30 -36.72
N ASP A 888 15.62 -18.11 -35.69
CA ASP A 888 16.60 -19.19 -35.67
C ASP A 888 15.88 -20.54 -35.86
N GLU A 889 16.47 -21.43 -36.67
CA GLU A 889 15.81 -22.69 -37.09
C GLU A 889 15.77 -23.75 -35.98
N GLU A 890 16.80 -23.85 -35.13
CA GLU A 890 16.85 -24.81 -34.03
C GLU A 890 15.85 -24.45 -32.92
N ASN A 891 15.73 -23.16 -32.61
CA ASN A 891 14.70 -22.62 -31.72
C ASN A 891 13.30 -22.88 -32.27
N LEU A 892 13.10 -22.66 -33.57
CA LEU A 892 11.83 -22.91 -34.24
C LEU A 892 11.46 -24.41 -34.23
N ALA A 893 12.44 -25.31 -34.34
CA ALA A 893 12.23 -26.74 -34.13
C ALA A 893 11.74 -27.03 -32.70
N VAL A 894 12.47 -26.57 -31.67
CA VAL A 894 12.15 -26.86 -30.27
C VAL A 894 10.79 -26.28 -29.83
N ILE A 895 10.41 -25.07 -30.26
CA ILE A 895 9.05 -24.55 -29.96
C ILE A 895 7.96 -25.29 -30.75
N THR A 896 8.28 -25.86 -31.92
CA THR A 896 7.34 -26.73 -32.65
C THR A 896 7.07 -28.00 -31.86
N ASP A 897 8.10 -28.65 -31.33
CA ASP A 897 7.97 -29.87 -30.51
C ASP A 897 7.25 -29.60 -29.17
N HIS A 898 7.42 -28.40 -28.59
CA HIS A 898 6.62 -27.93 -27.44
C HIS A 898 5.16 -27.57 -27.79
N GLY A 899 4.73 -27.68 -29.05
CA GLY A 899 3.35 -27.51 -29.46
C GLY A 899 2.90 -26.07 -29.73
N VAL A 900 3.79 -25.19 -30.20
CA VAL A 900 3.44 -23.80 -30.53
C VAL A 900 2.30 -23.69 -31.58
N VAL A 901 2.27 -24.61 -32.55
CA VAL A 901 1.29 -24.59 -33.67
C VAL A 901 -0.18 -24.68 -33.20
N PRO A 902 -0.63 -25.72 -32.44
CA PRO A 902 -1.99 -25.77 -31.95
C PRO A 902 -2.34 -24.64 -30.97
N LEU A 903 -1.37 -24.16 -30.18
CA LEU A 903 -1.59 -23.05 -29.24
C LEU A 903 -1.83 -21.72 -29.95
N LEU A 904 -0.99 -21.33 -30.92
CA LEU A 904 -1.23 -20.14 -31.75
C LEU A 904 -2.54 -20.28 -32.56
N SER A 905 -2.85 -21.48 -33.05
CA SER A 905 -4.09 -21.74 -33.80
C SER A 905 -5.35 -21.52 -32.95
N ALA A 906 -5.34 -21.93 -31.67
CA ALA A 906 -6.45 -21.71 -30.75
C ALA A 906 -6.74 -20.21 -30.51
N LEU A 907 -5.70 -19.37 -30.52
CA LEU A 907 -5.82 -17.91 -30.34
C LEU A 907 -6.35 -17.18 -31.59
N ALA A 908 -6.38 -17.82 -32.76
CA ALA A 908 -6.65 -17.18 -34.05
C ALA A 908 -8.05 -16.56 -34.20
N ASN A 909 -9.00 -16.83 -33.29
CA ASN A 909 -10.32 -16.20 -33.29
C ASN A 909 -10.41 -14.90 -32.46
N THR A 910 -9.28 -14.31 -32.05
CA THR A 910 -9.27 -13.06 -31.26
C THR A 910 -9.90 -11.86 -31.98
N THR A 911 -10.51 -10.96 -31.19
CA THR A 911 -11.06 -9.67 -31.64
C THR A 911 -10.10 -8.50 -31.46
N ASP A 912 -8.89 -8.76 -30.97
CA ASP A 912 -7.97 -7.76 -30.42
C ASP A 912 -6.84 -7.43 -31.39
N ASP A 913 -6.81 -6.22 -31.97
CA ASP A 913 -5.91 -5.91 -33.09
C ASP A 913 -4.42 -5.94 -32.70
N LYS A 914 -4.04 -5.59 -31.46
CA LYS A 914 -2.66 -5.74 -30.98
C LYS A 914 -2.23 -7.21 -30.92
N LEU A 915 -3.06 -8.09 -30.35
CA LEU A 915 -2.79 -9.53 -30.37
C LEU A 915 -2.84 -10.10 -31.80
N ARG A 916 -3.78 -9.68 -32.65
CA ARG A 916 -3.90 -10.14 -34.05
C ARG A 916 -2.62 -9.91 -34.84
N ARG A 917 -2.02 -8.73 -34.70
CA ARG A 917 -0.75 -8.37 -35.36
C ARG A 917 0.35 -9.35 -34.98
N HIS A 918 0.66 -9.47 -33.69
CA HIS A 918 1.74 -10.33 -33.22
C HIS A 918 1.47 -11.82 -33.43
N LEU A 919 0.22 -12.25 -33.33
CA LEU A 919 -0.18 -13.63 -33.61
C LEU A 919 0.00 -13.98 -35.09
N ALA A 920 -0.34 -13.06 -36.00
CA ALA A 920 -0.08 -13.25 -37.43
C ALA A 920 1.43 -13.21 -37.74
N GLU A 921 2.21 -12.30 -37.13
CA GLU A 921 3.67 -12.29 -37.21
C GLU A 921 4.29 -13.62 -36.75
N ALA A 922 3.82 -14.18 -35.63
CA ALA A 922 4.29 -15.44 -35.08
C ALA A 922 3.93 -16.65 -35.97
N ILE A 923 2.70 -16.73 -36.46
CA ILE A 923 2.27 -17.79 -37.39
C ILE A 923 3.08 -17.70 -38.70
N ALA A 924 3.30 -16.49 -39.24
CA ALA A 924 4.10 -16.29 -40.44
C ALA A 924 5.53 -16.84 -40.30
N ARG A 925 6.18 -16.64 -39.15
CA ARG A 925 7.49 -17.23 -38.85
C ARG A 925 7.40 -18.75 -38.67
N CYS A 926 6.45 -19.23 -37.88
CA CYS A 926 6.35 -20.66 -37.58
C CYS A 926 6.03 -21.52 -38.81
N CYS A 927 5.43 -20.96 -39.86
CA CYS A 927 5.15 -21.65 -41.13
C CYS A 927 6.41 -22.07 -41.92
N ALA A 928 7.58 -21.48 -41.66
CA ALA A 928 8.81 -21.81 -42.38
C ALA A 928 9.26 -23.27 -42.14
N TRP A 929 9.01 -23.80 -40.93
CA TRP A 929 9.56 -25.07 -40.47
C TRP A 929 8.72 -26.29 -40.83
N GLY A 930 9.38 -27.32 -41.36
CA GLY A 930 8.84 -28.67 -41.55
C GLY A 930 7.45 -28.69 -42.17
N ASN A 931 6.50 -29.32 -41.48
CA ASN A 931 5.09 -29.43 -41.89
C ASN A 931 4.17 -28.38 -41.22
N ASN A 932 4.71 -27.37 -40.54
CA ASN A 932 3.90 -26.41 -39.76
C ASN A 932 2.84 -25.70 -40.61
N ARG A 933 3.17 -25.34 -41.87
CA ARG A 933 2.20 -24.75 -42.82
C ARG A 933 0.95 -25.62 -43.02
N VAL A 934 1.08 -26.94 -42.99
CA VAL A 934 -0.04 -27.90 -43.12
C VAL A 934 -0.79 -28.02 -41.79
N ALA A 935 -0.05 -28.15 -40.67
CA ALA A 935 -0.64 -28.28 -39.34
C ALA A 935 -1.44 -27.02 -38.90
N PHE A 936 -1.04 -25.81 -39.31
CA PHE A 936 -1.86 -24.59 -39.15
C PHE A 936 -3.16 -24.62 -39.96
N GLY A 937 -3.16 -25.29 -41.12
CA GLY A 937 -4.34 -25.55 -41.93
C GLY A 937 -5.30 -26.51 -41.25
N GLU A 938 -4.79 -27.67 -40.82
CA GLU A 938 -5.55 -28.71 -40.09
C GLU A 938 -6.09 -28.19 -38.74
N ALA A 939 -5.32 -27.34 -38.05
CA ALA A 939 -5.76 -26.62 -36.84
C ALA A 939 -6.71 -25.44 -37.13
N ASN A 940 -7.17 -25.27 -38.37
CA ASN A 940 -8.18 -24.29 -38.80
C ASN A 940 -7.79 -22.80 -38.60
N ALA A 941 -6.49 -22.47 -38.48
CA ALA A 941 -6.03 -21.09 -38.24
C ALA A 941 -6.23 -20.15 -39.46
N VAL A 942 -6.30 -20.70 -40.68
CA VAL A 942 -6.38 -19.94 -41.94
C VAL A 942 -7.66 -19.11 -42.06
N ALA A 943 -8.82 -19.69 -41.78
CA ALA A 943 -10.12 -19.02 -41.97
C ALA A 943 -10.32 -17.81 -41.01
N PRO A 944 -9.90 -17.87 -39.73
CA PRO A 944 -9.83 -16.70 -38.86
C PRO A 944 -8.84 -15.63 -39.34
N LEU A 945 -7.64 -16.00 -39.81
CA LEU A 945 -6.65 -15.03 -40.34
C LEU A 945 -7.21 -14.24 -41.54
N VAL A 946 -7.95 -14.88 -42.45
CA VAL A 946 -8.64 -14.17 -43.56
C VAL A 946 -9.66 -13.12 -43.05
N ARG A 947 -10.16 -13.23 -41.82
CA ARG A 947 -11.02 -12.21 -41.19
C ARG A 947 -10.23 -11.03 -40.62
N TYR A 948 -8.95 -11.18 -40.30
CA TYR A 948 -8.09 -10.07 -39.85
C TYR A 948 -7.84 -9.05 -40.98
N LEU A 949 -7.93 -9.46 -42.25
CA LEU A 949 -7.95 -8.58 -43.43
C LEU A 949 -9.17 -7.63 -43.51
N LYS A 950 -10.01 -7.60 -42.48
CA LYS A 950 -11.16 -6.70 -42.32
C LYS A 950 -11.01 -5.76 -41.11
N SER A 951 -9.80 -5.68 -40.55
CA SER A 951 -9.45 -4.72 -39.50
C SER A 951 -9.40 -3.29 -40.07
N SER A 952 -9.24 -2.31 -39.18
CA SER A 952 -8.89 -0.93 -39.53
C SER A 952 -7.39 -0.64 -39.39
N ASP A 953 -6.60 -1.52 -38.76
CA ASP A 953 -5.16 -1.31 -38.56
C ASP A 953 -4.32 -1.81 -39.76
N PRO A 954 -3.55 -0.93 -40.44
CA PRO A 954 -2.61 -1.32 -41.48
C PRO A 954 -1.53 -2.32 -41.00
N SER A 955 -1.19 -2.31 -39.71
CA SER A 955 -0.18 -3.17 -39.11
C SER A 955 -0.68 -4.62 -39.01
N VAL A 956 -1.93 -4.82 -38.56
CA VAL A 956 -2.64 -6.11 -38.68
C VAL A 956 -2.71 -6.56 -40.13
N HIS A 957 -2.99 -5.67 -41.08
CA HIS A 957 -3.02 -6.06 -42.51
C HIS A 957 -1.66 -6.55 -43.01
N ARG A 958 -0.55 -5.86 -42.73
CA ARG A 958 0.80 -6.29 -43.09
C ARG A 958 1.12 -7.68 -42.53
N ALA A 959 0.94 -7.86 -41.22
CA ALA A 959 1.20 -9.12 -40.53
C ALA A 959 0.34 -10.27 -41.08
N THR A 960 -0.96 -10.02 -41.28
CA THR A 960 -1.90 -11.01 -41.81
C THR A 960 -1.58 -11.40 -43.25
N ALA A 961 -1.23 -10.45 -44.11
CA ALA A 961 -0.83 -10.75 -45.49
C ALA A 961 0.46 -11.57 -45.55
N GLN A 962 1.43 -11.31 -44.66
CA GLN A 962 2.65 -12.12 -44.52
C GLN A 962 2.32 -13.55 -44.05
N ALA A 963 1.44 -13.71 -43.06
CA ALA A 963 0.99 -15.03 -42.60
C ALA A 963 0.27 -15.82 -43.70
N LEU A 964 -0.67 -15.19 -44.40
CA LEU A 964 -1.40 -15.81 -45.49
C LEU A 964 -0.49 -16.11 -46.69
N TYR A 965 0.53 -15.30 -46.97
CA TYR A 965 1.52 -15.63 -47.99
C TYR A 965 2.28 -16.91 -47.65
N GLN A 966 2.82 -17.04 -46.44
CA GLN A 966 3.54 -18.25 -46.00
C GLN A 966 2.62 -19.49 -45.96
N LEU A 967 1.38 -19.33 -45.49
CA LEU A 967 0.39 -20.41 -45.51
C LEU A 967 -0.03 -20.81 -46.93
N SER A 968 0.00 -19.89 -47.91
CA SER A 968 -0.43 -20.14 -49.30
C SER A 968 0.51 -21.02 -50.12
N GLU A 969 1.67 -21.41 -49.58
CA GLU A 969 2.53 -22.42 -50.20
C GLU A 969 1.90 -23.83 -50.14
N ASP A 970 0.97 -24.05 -49.20
CA ASP A 970 0.14 -25.27 -49.17
C ASP A 970 -1.16 -25.13 -49.99
N ALA A 971 -1.55 -26.23 -50.63
CA ALA A 971 -2.71 -26.29 -51.51
C ALA A 971 -4.06 -26.27 -50.77
N ASN A 972 -4.18 -26.92 -49.63
CA ASN A 972 -5.41 -26.96 -48.84
C ASN A 972 -5.67 -25.61 -48.16
N ASN A 973 -4.60 -24.95 -47.71
CA ASN A 973 -4.63 -23.58 -47.23
C ASN A 973 -5.12 -22.61 -48.32
N CYS A 974 -4.62 -22.70 -49.56
CA CYS A 974 -5.10 -21.89 -50.68
C CYS A 974 -6.60 -22.06 -50.94
N ILE A 975 -7.12 -23.29 -50.89
CA ILE A 975 -8.57 -23.56 -51.03
C ILE A 975 -9.34 -22.87 -49.90
N THR A 976 -8.91 -23.07 -48.65
CA THR A 976 -9.52 -22.46 -47.45
C THR A 976 -9.54 -20.92 -47.52
N MET A 977 -8.47 -20.31 -48.04
CA MET A 977 -8.39 -18.85 -48.27
C MET A 977 -9.37 -18.38 -49.35
N GLN A 978 -9.49 -19.14 -50.45
CA GLN A 978 -10.41 -18.82 -51.54
C GLN A 978 -11.87 -18.90 -51.10
N GLU A 979 -12.24 -19.94 -50.35
CA GLU A 979 -13.60 -20.11 -49.79
C GLU A 979 -13.97 -19.01 -48.79
N ASN A 980 -13.02 -18.54 -47.99
CA ASN A 980 -13.22 -17.41 -47.08
C ASN A 980 -13.12 -16.02 -47.77
N GLY A 981 -12.91 -15.99 -49.09
CA GLY A 981 -12.94 -14.77 -49.92
C GLY A 981 -11.68 -13.91 -49.87
N ALA A 982 -10.54 -14.46 -49.43
CA ALA A 982 -9.29 -13.72 -49.24
C ALA A 982 -8.84 -12.94 -50.49
N VAL A 983 -8.98 -13.55 -51.67
CA VAL A 983 -8.54 -12.97 -52.96
C VAL A 983 -9.09 -11.56 -53.19
N LYS A 984 -10.36 -11.29 -52.82
CA LYS A 984 -10.93 -9.95 -53.01
C LYS A 984 -10.25 -8.91 -52.10
N LEU A 985 -10.06 -9.25 -50.82
CA LEU A 985 -9.45 -8.35 -49.84
C LEU A 985 -7.98 -8.09 -50.16
N LEU A 986 -7.26 -9.13 -50.61
CA LEU A 986 -5.86 -9.01 -51.00
C LEU A 986 -5.67 -8.17 -52.28
N ILE A 987 -6.60 -8.21 -53.24
CA ILE A 987 -6.55 -7.34 -54.43
C ILE A 987 -6.62 -5.87 -54.04
N ASP A 988 -7.52 -5.50 -53.12
CA ASP A 988 -7.61 -4.14 -52.60
C ASP A 988 -6.30 -3.72 -51.88
N MET A 989 -5.63 -4.66 -51.19
CA MET A 989 -4.36 -4.43 -50.48
C MET A 989 -3.12 -4.34 -51.38
N VAL A 990 -3.13 -4.90 -52.61
CA VAL A 990 -2.08 -4.66 -53.61
C VAL A 990 -2.03 -3.17 -54.03
N GLY A 991 -3.12 -2.41 -53.82
CA GLY A 991 -3.14 -0.96 -53.99
C GLY A 991 -2.61 -0.15 -52.79
N SER A 992 -2.14 -0.79 -51.71
CA SER A 992 -1.62 -0.10 -50.53
C SER A 992 -0.33 0.69 -50.82
N ALA A 993 -0.06 1.75 -50.06
CA ALA A 993 1.24 2.44 -50.08
C ALA A 993 2.36 1.66 -49.36
N ASP A 994 2.00 0.63 -48.57
CA ASP A 994 2.95 -0.21 -47.84
C ASP A 994 3.48 -1.33 -48.76
N LYS A 995 4.76 -1.21 -49.15
CA LYS A 995 5.46 -2.17 -50.01
C LYS A 995 5.43 -3.60 -49.46
N VAL A 996 5.57 -3.80 -48.15
CA VAL A 996 5.61 -5.15 -47.55
C VAL A 996 4.23 -5.80 -47.64
N LEU A 997 3.17 -5.00 -47.44
CA LEU A 997 1.78 -5.44 -47.65
C LEU A 997 1.48 -5.71 -49.14
N GLN A 998 1.98 -4.88 -50.07
CA GLN A 998 1.87 -5.14 -51.52
C GLN A 998 2.50 -6.49 -51.89
N GLU A 999 3.77 -6.69 -51.53
CA GLU A 999 4.56 -7.88 -51.92
C GLU A 999 3.94 -9.17 -51.35
N ALA A 1000 3.56 -9.17 -50.07
CA ALA A 1000 2.90 -10.32 -49.45
C ALA A 1000 1.51 -10.61 -50.06
N SER A 1001 0.71 -9.57 -50.35
CA SER A 1001 -0.62 -9.74 -50.97
C SER A 1001 -0.50 -10.28 -52.40
N ALA A 1002 0.41 -9.74 -53.20
CA ALA A 1002 0.68 -10.18 -54.55
C ALA A 1002 1.24 -11.61 -54.60
N GLY A 1003 2.14 -11.97 -53.67
CA GLY A 1003 2.66 -13.33 -53.51
C GLY A 1003 1.55 -14.34 -53.18
N CYS A 1004 0.69 -14.02 -52.21
CA CYS A 1004 -0.43 -14.87 -51.82
C CYS A 1004 -1.44 -15.09 -52.97
N ILE A 1005 -1.83 -14.02 -53.67
CA ILE A 1005 -2.68 -14.11 -54.86
C ILE A 1005 -2.02 -14.96 -55.96
N THR A 1006 -0.70 -14.82 -56.15
CA THR A 1006 0.06 -15.59 -57.14
C THR A 1006 0.04 -17.08 -56.83
N ASN A 1007 0.22 -17.48 -55.58
CA ASN A 1007 0.15 -18.89 -55.17
C ASN A 1007 -1.27 -19.47 -55.34
N ILE A 1008 -2.31 -18.75 -54.90
CA ILE A 1008 -3.71 -19.16 -55.11
C ILE A 1008 -4.02 -19.32 -56.61
N ARG A 1009 -3.57 -18.38 -57.48
CA ARG A 1009 -3.80 -18.50 -58.93
C ARG A 1009 -2.96 -19.59 -59.59
N ARG A 1010 -1.74 -19.89 -59.11
CA ARG A 1010 -0.94 -21.05 -59.55
C ARG A 1010 -1.67 -22.36 -59.28
N LEU A 1011 -2.24 -22.54 -58.09
CA LEU A 1011 -3.04 -23.72 -57.76
C LEU A 1011 -4.29 -23.83 -58.65
N ALA A 1012 -5.02 -22.73 -58.83
CA ALA A 1012 -6.19 -22.71 -59.72
C ALA A 1012 -5.82 -23.08 -61.17
N LEU A 1013 -4.70 -22.57 -61.70
CA LEU A 1013 -4.18 -22.92 -63.03
C LEU A 1013 -3.73 -24.39 -63.12
N ALA A 1014 -3.17 -24.96 -62.05
CA ALA A 1014 -2.82 -26.38 -62.00
C ALA A 1014 -4.08 -27.27 -62.04
N ASN A 1015 -5.11 -26.91 -61.26
CA ASN A 1015 -6.40 -27.59 -61.25
C ASN A 1015 -7.19 -27.42 -62.57
N GLU A 1016 -7.08 -26.27 -63.24
CA GLU A 1016 -7.63 -26.06 -64.59
C GLU A 1016 -6.93 -26.98 -65.60
N LYS A 1017 -5.59 -27.06 -65.59
CA LYS A 1017 -4.82 -27.97 -66.46
C LYS A 1017 -5.17 -29.44 -66.20
N ALA A 1018 -5.21 -29.88 -64.94
CA ALA A 1018 -5.51 -31.26 -64.57
C ALA A 1018 -6.98 -31.70 -64.82
N ARG A 1019 -7.85 -30.80 -65.29
CA ARG A 1019 -9.25 -31.09 -65.68
C ARG A 1019 -9.51 -31.01 -67.19
N TYR A 1020 -8.62 -30.38 -67.96
CA TYR A 1020 -8.85 -30.06 -69.37
C TYR A 1020 -7.65 -30.34 -70.30
N GLY A 1021 -6.56 -30.90 -69.78
CA GLY A 1021 -5.40 -31.41 -70.52
C GLY A 1021 -5.06 -32.84 -70.12
#